data_AF-A0A3D4LNR7-F1
#
_entry.id   AF-A0A3D4LNR7-F1
#
_cell.length_a   1.000
_cell.length_b   1.000
_cell.length_c   1.000
_cell.angle_alpha   90.00
_cell.angle_beta   90.00
_cell.angle_gamma   90.00
#
_symmetry.space_group_name_H-M   'P 1'
#
loop_
_entity.id
_entity.type
_entity.pdbx_description
1 polymer ?
#
loop_
_entity_poly.entity_id
_entity_poly.type
_entity_poly.pdbx_seq_one_letter_code
_entity_poly.pdbx_strand_id
1 'polypeptide(L)'
;MPKRKQKHFGLIALLIFSCMLSMPGAEALGQLHTETKAITMEEFSSLIEAQQQSKTVEVSSAEDLDSLRSFLQKKPTGRGNVFVQTRDIVVSPYSYQYQEESGRTAIYYEGKAEAYYDAKADVYYADPTTKTAISYTWKTESFAPIGTDSDSTDPSWSYEGNGYKIEGIYQNRLKRSAWKSAGIFYNAKKISGVFVKNYFGYGKNVTDLGALGGNLLSIEGCRGENIELTLRHRGEDVAVGFVPYITGNITDTDVQADICVNNTEEESDCFGDVSVGIIAGGRSKKGVILNCSSSGHIENWNDLRGSVGGIAGSAAEISNCESNVKIGGMAVTVGGIVSCIAAGDVKNCVSRAQLCGDFQVAGGIAGSVPLHEYEVSDCRFEGSIRTDRSKSSYFNTDGTEALCYGGIIGKIPFTNEILIKDCINLGSVTMESSQSGAEISWDTGNKLGGIVGWIAGGEIVNCVNEGRLCNKQSAEQPVSGENTTVGGIAGYMKENDENSVLNCMNRGDVFNDNGSAGEIVGTMTGEDSEVCNIYAAGTASGSAVSNQVIGCEGKGVTRNCFTKESGGAGELCVLLNQWIHDFDVTKEYHTIVTPGGDEFQPWVVENGVLTLQRKPVITPTPTKTPVKTLPPTVTPLVTQTPTRTPVASLQSTRTPPVTQAPTKTPASSKSPIPSVTKKPVQSAAPAVTPKQSMLPELTPVPSVSPTADITNTPVSSASARETPSQNGLETVDQNTAKNQNTGKVTPSNGRKGLMAPVFTLKNRQNSRKQKYVQVTLEKYQGTYVEIRAKLKGQKYVRMKLKENRIKKLHGCIKFRYTVSGKRIYFKVRTYQIRKGKKIYSAVSAQKSIKTK
;
A
#
# COMPACT_ATOMS: atom_id res chain seq x y z
N MET A 1 59.36 -68.06 -34.70
CA MET A 1 60.20 -67.44 -33.63
C MET A 1 59.30 -66.83 -32.55
N PRO A 2 59.79 -66.56 -31.31
CA PRO A 2 58.88 -66.49 -30.13
C PRO A 2 59.09 -65.33 -29.13
N LYS A 3 58.06 -65.14 -28.26
CA LYS A 3 58.11 -64.72 -26.83
C LYS A 3 58.56 -63.28 -26.43
N ARG A 4 57.90 -62.80 -25.34
CA ARG A 4 58.20 -61.61 -24.48
C ARG A 4 57.92 -60.24 -25.14
N LYS A 5 57.56 -59.17 -24.41
CA LYS A 5 57.50 -58.95 -22.95
C LYS A 5 56.12 -58.44 -22.47
N GLN A 6 55.49 -59.15 -21.53
CA GLN A 6 54.34 -58.69 -20.74
C GLN A 6 54.81 -58.60 -19.27
N LYS A 7 55.21 -57.42 -18.76
CA LYS A 7 55.67 -57.32 -17.36
C LYS A 7 55.78 -55.93 -16.66
N HIS A 8 55.26 -54.82 -17.19
CA HIS A 8 55.43 -53.50 -16.54
C HIS A 8 54.16 -52.72 -16.15
N PHE A 9 53.00 -52.93 -16.79
CA PHE A 9 51.77 -52.20 -16.41
C PHE A 9 51.15 -52.67 -15.09
N GLY A 10 51.29 -53.94 -14.72
CA GLY A 10 50.66 -54.49 -13.50
C GLY A 10 51.26 -53.96 -12.18
N LEU A 11 52.52 -53.52 -12.17
CA LEU A 11 53.18 -53.12 -10.92
C LEU A 11 52.82 -51.70 -10.49
N ILE A 12 52.64 -50.78 -11.45
CA ILE A 12 52.23 -49.40 -11.20
C ILE A 12 50.77 -49.36 -10.70
N ALA A 13 49.89 -50.16 -11.30
CA ALA A 13 48.51 -50.30 -10.85
C ALA A 13 48.42 -50.82 -9.39
N LEU A 14 49.23 -51.84 -9.04
CA LEU A 14 49.24 -52.38 -7.67
C LEU A 14 49.79 -51.38 -6.64
N LEU A 15 50.84 -50.62 -6.98
CA LEU A 15 51.42 -49.63 -6.08
C LEU A 15 50.46 -48.46 -5.80
N ILE A 16 49.72 -48.00 -6.81
CA ILE A 16 48.68 -46.98 -6.63
C ILE A 16 47.54 -47.52 -5.74
N PHE A 17 47.14 -48.78 -5.91
CA PHE A 17 46.12 -49.40 -5.06
C PHE A 17 46.61 -49.63 -3.61
N SER A 18 47.88 -49.98 -3.39
CA SER A 18 48.41 -50.20 -2.03
C SER A 18 48.56 -48.92 -1.21
N CYS A 19 48.89 -47.78 -1.84
CA CYS A 19 48.98 -46.50 -1.13
C CYS A 19 47.62 -45.90 -0.76
N MET A 20 46.53 -46.31 -1.42
CA MET A 20 45.17 -45.86 -1.10
C MET A 20 44.55 -46.59 0.11
N LEU A 21 45.18 -47.67 0.58
CA LEU A 21 44.71 -48.50 1.71
C LEU A 21 45.46 -48.21 3.03
N SER A 22 46.27 -47.15 3.08
CA SER A 22 47.00 -46.73 4.29
C SER A 22 46.70 -45.28 4.73
N MET A 23 45.62 -44.67 4.23
CA MET A 23 45.17 -43.34 4.63
C MET A 23 43.86 -43.43 5.44
N PRO A 24 43.78 -42.89 6.67
CA PRO A 24 42.56 -42.94 7.50
C PRO A 24 41.28 -42.30 6.90
N GLY A 25 41.39 -41.57 5.78
CA GLY A 25 40.24 -40.96 5.10
C GLY A 25 39.39 -41.92 4.25
N ALA A 26 39.90 -43.10 3.87
CA ALA A 26 39.19 -44.01 2.97
C ALA A 26 37.88 -44.55 3.58
N GLU A 27 37.87 -44.83 4.89
CA GLU A 27 36.68 -45.33 5.60
C GLU A 27 35.65 -44.21 5.83
N ALA A 28 36.09 -42.96 6.02
CA ALA A 28 35.20 -41.79 6.09
C ALA A 28 34.51 -41.50 4.75
N LEU A 29 35.26 -41.59 3.64
CA LEU A 29 34.71 -41.49 2.27
C LEU A 29 33.69 -42.59 1.95
N GLY A 30 33.89 -43.80 2.49
CA GLY A 30 32.95 -44.91 2.39
C GLY A 30 31.62 -44.65 3.10
N GLN A 31 31.66 -44.07 4.30
CA GLN A 31 30.45 -43.73 5.07
C GLN A 31 29.65 -42.56 4.48
N LEU A 32 30.31 -41.62 3.78
CA LEU A 32 29.65 -40.44 3.21
C LEU A 32 28.71 -40.73 2.01
N HIS A 33 28.71 -41.95 1.47
CA HIS A 33 27.96 -42.33 0.26
C HIS A 33 26.66 -43.10 0.51
N THR A 34 26.31 -43.38 1.78
CA THR A 34 25.09 -44.11 2.15
C THR A 34 24.35 -43.39 3.28
N GLU A 35 23.06 -43.13 3.04
CA GLU A 35 22.13 -42.34 3.88
C GLU A 35 22.36 -40.82 3.89
N THR A 36 21.26 -40.07 3.82
CA THR A 36 21.23 -38.60 3.74
C THR A 36 21.35 -37.97 5.13
N LYS A 37 22.36 -38.38 5.90
CA LYS A 37 22.57 -37.94 7.27
C LYS A 37 23.04 -36.48 7.31
N ALA A 38 22.47 -35.68 8.21
CA ALA A 38 22.97 -34.34 8.50
C ALA A 38 24.33 -34.45 9.23
N ILE A 39 25.16 -33.42 9.07
CA ILE A 39 26.50 -33.30 9.67
C ILE A 39 26.55 -32.08 10.58
N THR A 40 27.40 -32.10 11.61
CA THR A 40 27.55 -30.95 12.51
C THR A 40 28.28 -29.79 11.82
N MET A 41 28.16 -28.57 12.35
CA MET A 41 28.93 -27.44 11.85
C MET A 41 30.45 -27.63 12.06
N GLU A 42 30.88 -28.42 13.06
CA GLU A 42 32.29 -28.80 13.29
C GLU A 42 32.80 -29.77 12.20
N GLU A 43 32.05 -30.82 11.89
CA GLU A 43 32.34 -31.76 10.80
C GLU A 43 32.37 -31.02 9.45
N PHE A 44 31.39 -30.14 9.21
CA PHE A 44 31.33 -29.35 7.99
C PHE A 44 32.47 -28.33 7.88
N SER A 45 32.89 -27.72 8.99
CA SER A 45 34.00 -26.74 9.01
C SER A 45 35.37 -27.38 8.81
N SER A 46 35.55 -28.62 9.25
CA SER A 46 36.81 -29.38 9.14
C SER A 46 36.95 -30.14 7.82
N LEU A 47 35.86 -30.59 7.20
CA LEU A 47 35.88 -31.40 5.97
C LEU A 47 35.73 -30.56 4.69
N ILE A 48 36.85 -30.25 4.04
CA ILE A 48 36.87 -29.54 2.73
C ILE A 48 36.00 -30.26 1.68
N GLU A 49 35.97 -31.59 1.67
CA GLU A 49 35.15 -32.39 0.74
C GLU A 49 33.64 -32.21 0.99
N ALA A 50 33.22 -31.99 2.25
CA ALA A 50 31.82 -31.69 2.57
C ALA A 50 31.42 -30.30 2.08
N GLN A 51 32.34 -29.32 2.18
CA GLN A 51 32.13 -27.94 1.71
C GLN A 51 32.01 -27.81 0.18
N GLN A 52 32.51 -28.80 -0.58
CA GLN A 52 32.38 -28.86 -2.04
C GLN A 52 31.06 -29.46 -2.53
N GLN A 53 30.27 -30.05 -1.63
CA GLN A 53 29.00 -30.73 -1.93
C GLN A 53 27.81 -29.93 -1.38
N SER A 54 26.59 -30.24 -1.84
CA SER A 54 25.37 -29.81 -1.16
C SER A 54 25.18 -30.65 0.10
N LYS A 55 25.05 -30.01 1.26
CA LYS A 55 24.89 -30.66 2.58
C LYS A 55 23.76 -30.03 3.38
N THR A 56 23.17 -30.85 4.24
CA THR A 56 22.35 -30.41 5.38
C THR A 56 23.27 -30.36 6.60
N VAL A 57 23.38 -29.20 7.24
CA VAL A 57 24.35 -28.95 8.32
C VAL A 57 23.61 -28.48 9.57
N GLU A 58 23.86 -29.12 10.70
CA GLU A 58 23.22 -28.83 11.98
C GLU A 58 23.84 -27.60 12.66
N VAL A 59 22.98 -26.68 13.12
CA VAL A 59 23.32 -25.47 13.86
C VAL A 59 22.66 -25.54 15.24
N SER A 60 23.46 -25.47 16.30
CA SER A 60 23.05 -25.84 17.67
C SER A 60 23.46 -24.83 18.75
N SER A 61 24.24 -23.81 18.41
CA SER A 61 24.91 -22.90 19.36
C SER A 61 25.23 -21.55 18.71
N ALA A 62 25.70 -20.58 19.51
CA ALA A 62 26.16 -19.29 18.97
C ALA A 62 27.48 -19.46 18.20
N GLU A 63 28.32 -20.38 18.66
CA GLU A 63 29.58 -20.80 18.05
C GLU A 63 29.36 -21.42 16.66
N ASP A 64 28.26 -22.16 16.47
CA ASP A 64 27.86 -22.65 15.14
C ASP A 64 27.43 -21.51 14.19
N LEU A 65 26.75 -20.48 14.70
CA LEU A 65 26.35 -19.30 13.90
C LEU A 65 27.59 -18.46 13.49
N ASP A 66 28.55 -18.31 14.39
CA ASP A 66 29.84 -17.68 14.12
C ASP A 66 30.65 -18.49 13.09
N SER A 67 30.67 -19.82 13.22
CA SER A 67 31.31 -20.72 12.28
C SER A 67 30.66 -20.65 10.88
N LEU A 68 29.33 -20.57 10.83
CA LEU A 68 28.55 -20.38 9.60
C LEU A 68 28.88 -19.02 8.94
N ARG A 69 28.95 -17.94 9.71
CA ARG A 69 29.39 -16.63 9.21
C ARG A 69 30.79 -16.71 8.59
N SER A 70 31.75 -17.29 9.31
CA SER A 70 33.13 -17.46 8.84
C SER A 70 33.31 -18.48 7.71
N PHE A 71 32.36 -19.38 7.49
CA PHE A 71 32.28 -20.19 6.27
C PHE A 71 31.81 -19.34 5.07
N LEU A 72 30.69 -18.62 5.20
CA LEU A 72 30.11 -17.85 4.10
C LEU A 72 30.98 -16.68 3.64
N GLN A 73 31.69 -16.02 4.56
CA GLN A 73 32.68 -14.98 4.26
C GLN A 73 33.78 -15.42 3.28
N LYS A 74 34.10 -16.73 3.23
CA LYS A 74 35.12 -17.30 2.31
C LYS A 74 34.63 -17.40 0.85
N LYS A 75 33.38 -17.02 0.56
CA LYS A 75 32.74 -17.10 -0.77
C LYS A 75 32.87 -18.50 -1.40
N PRO A 76 32.42 -19.56 -0.71
CA PRO A 76 32.57 -20.94 -1.14
C PRO A 76 31.91 -21.19 -2.50
N THR A 77 32.58 -21.95 -3.36
CA THR A 77 32.15 -22.24 -4.75
C THR A 77 31.17 -23.42 -4.89
N GLY A 78 30.75 -24.02 -3.77
CA GLY A 78 29.73 -25.06 -3.69
C GLY A 78 28.30 -24.52 -3.82
N ARG A 79 27.33 -25.41 -4.09
CA ARG A 79 25.93 -25.05 -4.36
C ARG A 79 24.95 -25.67 -3.36
N GLY A 80 24.05 -24.85 -2.81
CA GLY A 80 22.78 -25.29 -2.23
C GLY A 80 22.90 -25.96 -0.87
N ASN A 81 23.64 -25.37 0.07
CA ASN A 81 23.68 -25.86 1.44
C ASN A 81 22.46 -25.38 2.25
N VAL A 82 21.97 -26.24 3.14
CA VAL A 82 20.86 -25.95 4.04
C VAL A 82 21.35 -26.08 5.48
N PHE A 83 21.29 -24.98 6.23
CA PHE A 83 21.69 -24.93 7.63
C PHE A 83 20.44 -25.05 8.50
N VAL A 84 20.41 -26.04 9.40
CA VAL A 84 19.21 -26.50 10.10
C VAL A 84 19.40 -26.36 11.60
N GLN A 85 18.55 -25.57 12.23
CA GLN A 85 18.63 -25.29 13.66
C GLN A 85 18.06 -26.44 14.50
N THR A 86 18.81 -26.90 15.51
CA THR A 86 18.43 -28.07 16.33
C THR A 86 17.83 -27.74 17.69
N ARG A 87 18.01 -26.51 18.17
CA ARG A 87 17.56 -26.01 19.49
C ARG A 87 17.53 -24.48 19.53
N ASP A 88 16.96 -23.91 20.59
CA ASP A 88 17.07 -22.47 20.88
C ASP A 88 18.54 -22.03 21.04
N ILE A 89 18.90 -20.89 20.43
CA ILE A 89 20.24 -20.29 20.51
C ILE A 89 20.14 -18.94 21.20
N VAL A 90 20.80 -18.81 22.35
CA VAL A 90 20.94 -17.54 23.08
C VAL A 90 22.27 -16.92 22.68
N VAL A 91 22.22 -15.76 22.01
CA VAL A 91 23.40 -14.99 21.56
C VAL A 91 23.96 -14.14 22.71
N SER A 92 23.09 -13.62 23.58
CA SER A 92 23.47 -12.92 24.81
C SER A 92 22.31 -12.91 25.82
N PRO A 93 22.54 -12.59 27.10
CA PRO A 93 21.47 -12.45 28.09
C PRO A 93 20.77 -11.07 28.05
N TYR A 94 20.83 -10.36 26.91
CA TYR A 94 20.12 -9.10 26.71
C TYR A 94 18.63 -9.32 26.40
N SER A 95 17.79 -8.44 26.92
CA SER A 95 16.41 -8.25 26.48
C SER A 95 16.02 -6.77 26.51
N TYR A 96 14.94 -6.43 25.81
CA TYR A 96 14.52 -5.05 25.57
C TYR A 96 13.05 -4.87 25.95
N GLN A 97 12.58 -3.62 26.04
CA GLN A 97 11.16 -3.30 26.12
C GLN A 97 10.89 -1.82 25.81
N TYR A 98 10.15 -1.53 24.73
CA TYR A 98 9.61 -0.19 24.49
C TYR A 98 8.61 0.22 25.57
N GLN A 99 8.73 1.45 26.06
CA GLN A 99 7.89 2.03 27.10
C GLN A 99 7.19 3.29 26.56
N GLU A 100 5.93 3.13 26.14
CA GLU A 100 5.14 4.19 25.49
C GLU A 100 5.01 5.47 26.35
N GLU A 101 4.91 5.34 27.69
CA GLU A 101 4.80 6.48 28.60
C GLU A 101 6.06 7.37 28.67
N SER A 102 7.25 6.79 28.48
CA SER A 102 8.53 7.51 28.49
C SER A 102 9.08 7.77 27.08
N GLY A 103 8.56 7.06 26.07
CA GLY A 103 9.06 7.07 24.70
C GLY A 103 10.41 6.36 24.51
N ARG A 104 10.83 5.54 25.48
CA ARG A 104 12.18 4.94 25.56
C ARG A 104 12.15 3.42 25.49
N THR A 105 13.20 2.83 24.93
CA THR A 105 13.46 1.39 25.00
C THR A 105 14.29 1.06 26.24
N ALA A 106 13.73 0.34 27.20
CA ALA A 106 14.45 -0.19 28.34
C ALA A 106 15.38 -1.33 27.88
N ILE A 107 16.63 -1.34 28.38
CA ILE A 107 17.66 -2.32 28.07
C ILE A 107 17.97 -3.12 29.34
N TYR A 108 17.72 -4.42 29.28
CA TYR A 108 17.94 -5.37 30.37
C TYR A 108 19.11 -6.29 30.04
N TYR A 109 19.92 -6.60 31.05
CA TYR A 109 20.98 -7.60 30.97
C TYR A 109 20.80 -8.55 32.15
N GLU A 110 20.72 -9.86 31.90
CA GLU A 110 20.43 -10.87 32.95
C GLU A 110 19.15 -10.57 33.74
N GLY A 111 18.16 -9.96 33.07
CA GLY A 111 16.87 -9.55 33.64
C GLY A 111 16.89 -8.25 34.46
N LYS A 112 18.06 -7.65 34.71
CA LYS A 112 18.19 -6.35 35.39
C LYS A 112 18.20 -5.21 34.37
N ALA A 113 17.41 -4.16 34.59
CA ALA A 113 17.49 -2.93 33.81
C ALA A 113 18.83 -2.22 34.04
N GLU A 114 19.52 -1.86 32.96
CA GLU A 114 20.85 -1.23 32.98
C GLU A 114 20.85 0.16 32.33
N ALA A 115 19.98 0.41 31.34
CA ALA A 115 19.81 1.70 30.70
C ALA A 115 18.43 1.83 30.02
N TYR A 116 18.04 3.05 29.68
CA TYR A 116 16.84 3.39 28.92
C TYR A 116 17.24 4.26 27.73
N TYR A 117 17.10 3.75 26.51
CA TYR A 117 17.53 4.43 25.30
C TYR A 117 16.40 5.29 24.70
N ASP A 118 16.72 6.54 24.37
CA ASP A 118 15.82 7.51 23.75
C ASP A 118 16.20 7.73 22.29
N ALA A 119 15.39 7.18 21.38
CA ALA A 119 15.65 7.23 19.94
C ALA A 119 15.65 8.68 19.37
N LYS A 120 14.84 9.58 19.95
CA LYS A 120 14.72 10.97 19.50
C LYS A 120 15.93 11.80 19.93
N ALA A 121 16.37 11.61 21.16
CA ALA A 121 17.50 12.35 21.74
C ALA A 121 18.89 11.70 21.45
N ASP A 122 18.92 10.46 20.93
CA ASP A 122 20.14 9.69 20.63
C ASP A 122 21.03 9.37 21.85
N VAL A 123 20.40 9.29 23.04
CA VAL A 123 21.09 9.14 24.34
C VAL A 123 20.47 8.06 25.22
N TYR A 124 21.21 7.67 26.25
CA TYR A 124 20.79 6.69 27.25
C TYR A 124 20.51 7.39 28.58
N TYR A 125 19.60 6.84 29.38
CA TYR A 125 19.24 7.30 30.72
C TYR A 125 19.35 6.16 31.73
N ALA A 126 19.53 6.48 33.02
CA ALA A 126 19.63 5.48 34.09
C ALA A 126 18.26 4.91 34.50
N ASP A 127 17.19 5.67 34.27
CA ASP A 127 15.80 5.35 34.60
C ASP A 127 14.86 6.03 33.58
N PRO A 128 13.55 5.67 33.53
CA PRO A 128 12.65 6.21 32.50
C PRO A 128 12.17 7.64 32.77
N THR A 129 12.47 8.22 33.95
CA THR A 129 11.97 9.53 34.38
C THR A 129 13.02 10.65 34.32
N THR A 130 14.30 10.33 34.47
CA THR A 130 15.36 11.35 34.45
C THR A 130 15.57 11.97 33.07
N LYS A 131 16.04 13.22 33.10
CA LYS A 131 16.45 14.01 31.92
C LYS A 131 17.97 14.15 31.80
N THR A 132 18.74 13.52 32.68
CA THR A 132 20.21 13.52 32.68
C THR A 132 20.72 12.31 31.90
N ALA A 133 21.30 12.54 30.72
CA ALA A 133 21.87 11.47 29.90
C ALA A 133 23.09 10.82 30.58
N ILE A 134 23.29 9.53 30.31
CA ILE A 134 24.44 8.73 30.73
C ILE A 134 25.20 8.18 29.51
N SER A 135 26.47 7.83 29.71
CA SER A 135 27.19 6.96 28.77
C SER A 135 26.88 5.50 29.10
N TYR A 136 26.39 4.74 28.12
CA TYR A 136 26.16 3.30 28.27
C TYR A 136 27.17 2.48 27.45
N THR A 137 27.79 1.50 28.10
CA THR A 137 28.72 0.55 27.48
C THR A 137 28.07 -0.82 27.46
N TRP A 138 27.96 -1.41 26.28
CA TRP A 138 27.40 -2.73 26.08
C TRP A 138 28.40 -3.82 26.51
N LYS A 139 27.89 -4.90 27.12
CA LYS A 139 28.71 -5.97 27.74
C LYS A 139 29.13 -7.08 26.78
N THR A 140 28.53 -7.12 25.59
CA THR A 140 28.85 -8.05 24.50
C THR A 140 29.18 -7.27 23.24
N GLU A 141 29.85 -7.91 22.29
CA GLU A 141 30.09 -7.32 20.97
C GLU A 141 28.78 -7.16 20.18
N SER A 142 28.82 -6.32 19.15
CA SER A 142 27.70 -6.13 18.21
C SER A 142 27.63 -7.34 17.27
N PHE A 143 26.47 -7.98 17.16
CA PHE A 143 26.29 -9.18 16.33
C PHE A 143 26.59 -8.90 14.85
N ALA A 144 27.50 -9.65 14.26
CA ALA A 144 27.85 -9.55 12.85
C ALA A 144 26.93 -10.43 11.98
N PRO A 145 26.22 -9.87 10.97
CA PRO A 145 25.33 -10.62 10.08
C PRO A 145 25.98 -11.85 9.43
N ILE A 146 25.17 -12.87 9.19
CA ILE A 146 25.53 -14.15 8.57
C ILE A 146 25.32 -14.04 7.05
N GLY A 147 26.38 -14.25 6.26
CA GLY A 147 26.32 -14.25 4.79
C GLY A 147 26.70 -12.92 4.14
N THR A 148 27.85 -12.34 4.48
CA THR A 148 28.29 -11.03 3.97
C THR A 148 29.39 -11.14 2.90
N ASP A 149 29.35 -10.22 1.93
CA ASP A 149 30.37 -9.83 0.93
C ASP A 149 30.07 -10.14 -0.56
N SER A 150 28.90 -10.67 -0.92
CA SER A 150 28.48 -10.76 -2.33
C SER A 150 27.09 -10.18 -2.56
N ASP A 151 26.97 -9.36 -3.61
CA ASP A 151 25.69 -8.87 -4.13
C ASP A 151 25.17 -9.89 -5.17
N SER A 152 25.22 -11.18 -4.83
CA SER A 152 24.82 -12.24 -5.75
C SER A 152 23.32 -12.18 -6.00
N THR A 153 22.93 -12.21 -7.27
CA THR A 153 21.53 -12.37 -7.68
C THR A 153 21.07 -13.84 -7.65
N ASP A 154 21.98 -14.76 -7.36
CA ASP A 154 21.71 -16.19 -7.08
C ASP A 154 22.41 -16.58 -5.76
N PRO A 155 21.69 -16.61 -4.62
CA PRO A 155 22.24 -17.01 -3.32
C PRO A 155 22.43 -18.53 -3.23
N SER A 156 23.58 -18.97 -2.70
CA SER A 156 23.98 -20.38 -2.70
C SER A 156 23.52 -21.20 -1.48
N TRP A 157 22.81 -20.62 -0.52
CA TRP A 157 22.48 -21.25 0.77
C TRP A 157 21.09 -20.88 1.31
N SER A 158 20.59 -21.68 2.25
CA SER A 158 19.31 -21.50 2.97
C SER A 158 19.46 -21.79 4.47
N TYR A 159 18.53 -21.28 5.29
CA TYR A 159 18.46 -21.55 6.74
C TYR A 159 17.06 -22.01 7.17
N GLU A 160 16.98 -23.04 8.00
CA GLU A 160 15.74 -23.62 8.54
C GLU A 160 15.79 -23.61 10.07
N GLY A 161 15.06 -22.67 10.70
CA GLY A 161 15.04 -22.47 12.15
C GLY A 161 14.20 -23.49 12.94
N ASN A 162 13.39 -24.32 12.27
CA ASN A 162 12.51 -25.33 12.87
C ASN A 162 11.51 -24.85 13.96
N GLY A 163 11.31 -23.53 14.10
CA GLY A 163 10.52 -22.91 15.16
C GLY A 163 11.32 -22.57 16.43
N TYR A 164 12.63 -22.85 16.45
CA TYR A 164 13.52 -22.48 17.55
C TYR A 164 13.89 -21.00 17.54
N LYS A 165 14.20 -20.49 18.74
CA LYS A 165 14.60 -19.10 18.95
C LYS A 165 16.06 -18.85 18.55
N ILE A 166 16.32 -17.67 18.00
CA ILE A 166 17.63 -17.01 18.09
C ILE A 166 17.38 -15.73 18.88
N GLU A 167 17.96 -15.60 20.08
CA GLU A 167 17.58 -14.53 21.01
C GLU A 167 18.72 -13.78 21.71
N GLY A 168 18.45 -12.52 22.08
CA GLY A 168 19.40 -11.62 22.73
C GLY A 168 20.41 -11.04 21.73
N ILE A 169 19.92 -10.45 20.65
CA ILE A 169 20.76 -9.89 19.57
C ILE A 169 20.81 -8.37 19.68
N TYR A 170 22.02 -7.83 19.61
CA TYR A 170 22.31 -6.40 19.63
C TYR A 170 23.15 -6.02 18.40
N GLN A 171 22.72 -5.01 17.65
CA GLN A 171 23.48 -4.39 16.56
C GLN A 171 23.53 -2.87 16.71
N ASN A 172 24.71 -2.26 16.59
CA ASN A 172 24.91 -0.82 16.80
C ASN A 172 26.07 -0.26 15.97
N ARG A 173 26.03 1.05 15.70
CA ARG A 173 26.99 1.81 14.89
C ARG A 173 27.36 1.11 13.58
N LEU A 174 26.36 0.46 12.97
CA LEU A 174 26.42 -0.05 11.62
C LEU A 174 26.81 1.10 10.69
N LYS A 175 28.00 1.05 10.11
CA LYS A 175 28.49 2.05 9.15
C LYS A 175 28.27 1.54 7.74
N ARG A 176 27.88 2.43 6.82
CA ARG A 176 27.77 2.17 5.37
C ARG A 176 29.00 1.50 4.73
N SER A 177 30.19 1.72 5.28
CA SER A 177 31.45 1.12 4.83
C SER A 177 31.76 -0.26 5.44
N ALA A 178 30.96 -0.74 6.38
CA ALA A 178 31.17 -1.99 7.11
C ALA A 178 30.07 -3.03 6.82
N TRP A 179 28.82 -2.60 6.66
CA TRP A 179 27.68 -3.49 6.40
C TRP A 179 26.75 -2.90 5.35
N LYS A 180 26.30 -3.73 4.39
CA LYS A 180 25.32 -3.35 3.35
C LYS A 180 23.86 -3.48 3.83
N SER A 181 23.63 -4.12 4.97
CA SER A 181 22.31 -4.24 5.61
C SER A 181 22.50 -4.73 7.05
N ALA A 182 21.54 -4.43 7.92
CA ALA A 182 21.45 -5.00 9.27
C ALA A 182 20.71 -6.36 9.28
N GLY A 183 20.67 -7.02 10.43
CA GLY A 183 19.91 -8.26 10.67
C GLY A 183 20.76 -9.49 10.92
N ILE A 184 20.10 -10.64 11.10
CA ILE A 184 20.75 -11.94 11.33
C ILE A 184 21.35 -12.49 10.03
N PHE A 185 20.60 -12.49 8.92
CA PHE A 185 20.99 -13.14 7.66
C PHE A 185 21.06 -12.13 6.50
N TYR A 186 22.00 -12.32 5.59
CA TYR A 186 22.10 -11.54 4.35
C TYR A 186 22.38 -12.43 3.15
N ASN A 187 21.80 -12.08 1.99
CA ASN A 187 21.99 -12.78 0.71
C ASN A 187 21.75 -14.30 0.83
N ALA A 188 20.50 -14.69 1.09
CA ALA A 188 20.08 -16.08 1.28
C ALA A 188 18.90 -16.47 0.38
N LYS A 189 18.84 -17.74 -0.02
CA LYS A 189 17.85 -18.26 -0.98
C LYS A 189 16.50 -18.53 -0.33
N LYS A 190 16.51 -19.11 0.88
CA LYS A 190 15.34 -19.30 1.73
C LYS A 190 15.74 -19.15 3.19
N ILE A 191 14.97 -18.39 3.96
CA ILE A 191 14.98 -18.41 5.42
C ILE A 191 13.59 -18.88 5.86
N SER A 192 13.48 -19.95 6.64
CA SER A 192 12.17 -20.44 7.08
C SER A 192 12.15 -20.98 8.49
N GLY A 193 11.02 -20.80 9.19
CA GLY A 193 10.84 -21.29 10.56
C GLY A 193 11.78 -20.65 11.59
N VAL A 194 12.37 -19.48 11.33
CA VAL A 194 13.23 -18.78 12.30
C VAL A 194 12.36 -17.95 13.23
N PHE A 195 12.53 -18.12 14.54
CA PHE A 195 11.94 -17.25 15.55
C PHE A 195 13.03 -16.31 16.10
N VAL A 196 13.00 -15.04 15.72
CA VAL A 196 13.83 -14.00 16.34
C VAL A 196 13.13 -13.48 17.59
N LYS A 197 13.85 -13.40 18.72
CA LYS A 197 13.32 -12.83 19.96
C LYS A 197 14.34 -11.91 20.62
N ASN A 198 13.91 -10.82 21.25
CA ASN A 198 14.81 -9.87 21.93
C ASN A 198 15.91 -9.37 20.97
N TYR A 199 15.55 -8.50 20.03
CA TYR A 199 16.47 -7.93 19.04
C TYR A 199 16.51 -6.40 19.20
N PHE A 200 17.70 -5.80 19.26
CA PHE A 200 17.89 -4.35 19.22
C PHE A 200 18.83 -3.97 18.08
N GLY A 201 18.28 -3.28 17.08
CA GLY A 201 19.04 -2.76 15.93
C GLY A 201 19.09 -1.24 15.92
N TYR A 202 20.29 -0.68 16.05
CA TYR A 202 20.55 0.75 15.88
C TYR A 202 21.40 1.02 14.62
N GLY A 203 20.82 1.74 13.67
CA GLY A 203 21.49 2.25 12.48
C GLY A 203 21.71 3.77 12.56
N LYS A 204 22.94 4.23 12.33
CA LYS A 204 23.24 5.66 12.12
C LYS A 204 23.99 5.83 10.82
N ASN A 205 23.36 6.50 9.84
CA ASN A 205 23.84 6.62 8.46
C ASN A 205 24.03 5.24 7.78
N VAL A 206 23.07 4.32 7.96
CA VAL A 206 22.91 3.11 7.14
C VAL A 206 21.91 3.36 6.01
N THR A 207 21.95 2.53 4.97
CA THR A 207 20.86 2.42 4.00
C THR A 207 19.68 1.65 4.58
N ASP A 208 19.93 0.54 5.29
CA ASP A 208 18.89 -0.44 5.59
C ASP A 208 19.02 -1.05 7.00
N LEU A 209 17.88 -1.15 7.69
CA LEU A 209 17.79 -1.65 9.06
C LEU A 209 16.78 -2.81 9.15
N GLY A 210 17.30 -4.03 9.05
CA GLY A 210 16.57 -5.29 9.21
C GLY A 210 16.76 -5.93 10.59
N ALA A 211 15.85 -6.85 10.95
CA ALA A 211 16.02 -7.76 12.08
C ALA A 211 16.33 -9.19 11.63
N LEU A 212 15.49 -9.79 10.77
CA LEU A 212 15.82 -11.04 10.09
C LEU A 212 16.92 -10.81 9.06
N GLY A 213 16.84 -9.69 8.33
CA GLY A 213 17.92 -9.16 7.48
C GLY A 213 17.52 -8.94 6.02
N GLY A 214 18.49 -8.95 5.11
CA GLY A 214 18.37 -8.35 3.77
C GLY A 214 18.76 -9.26 2.59
N ASN A 215 18.24 -8.97 1.39
CA ASN A 215 18.44 -9.77 0.18
C ASN A 215 18.08 -11.26 0.39
N LEU A 216 16.82 -11.52 0.77
CA LEU A 216 16.29 -12.84 1.08
C LEU A 216 15.23 -13.22 0.02
N LEU A 217 15.49 -14.25 -0.78
CA LEU A 217 14.62 -14.60 -1.93
C LEU A 217 13.33 -15.35 -1.56
N SER A 218 13.21 -15.85 -0.33
CA SER A 218 11.99 -16.49 0.18
C SER A 218 12.02 -16.52 1.71
N ILE A 219 10.90 -16.13 2.33
CA ILE A 219 10.70 -16.12 3.77
C ILE A 219 9.37 -16.82 4.07
N GLU A 220 9.37 -17.81 4.96
CA GLU A 220 8.22 -18.71 5.19
C GLU A 220 8.17 -19.15 6.66
N GLY A 221 7.06 -18.88 7.36
CA GLY A 221 6.84 -19.37 8.73
C GLY A 221 7.76 -18.76 9.79
N CYS A 222 8.32 -17.56 9.55
CA CYS A 222 9.21 -16.88 10.48
C CYS A 222 8.44 -16.05 11.53
N ARG A 223 9.05 -15.80 12.70
CA ARG A 223 8.49 -14.94 13.75
C ARG A 223 9.49 -13.90 14.25
N GLY A 224 9.00 -12.72 14.61
CA GLY A 224 9.70 -11.75 15.46
C GLY A 224 8.91 -11.45 16.72
N GLU A 225 9.55 -11.45 17.89
CA GLU A 225 8.96 -10.98 19.16
C GLU A 225 9.95 -10.07 19.87
N ASN A 226 9.49 -8.94 20.41
CA ASN A 226 10.35 -7.97 21.12
C ASN A 226 11.52 -7.49 20.25
N ILE A 227 11.18 -6.92 19.07
CA ILE A 227 12.10 -6.43 18.05
C ILE A 227 12.11 -4.90 18.08
N GLU A 228 13.24 -4.29 18.41
CA GLU A 228 13.42 -2.85 18.56
C GLU A 228 14.32 -2.34 17.43
N LEU A 229 13.84 -1.42 16.59
CA LEU A 229 14.61 -0.86 15.47
C LEU A 229 14.65 0.67 15.55
N THR A 230 15.83 1.24 15.76
CA THR A 230 16.06 2.69 15.65
C THR A 230 16.96 3.04 14.47
N LEU A 231 16.43 3.82 13.53
CA LEU A 231 17.20 4.40 12.43
C LEU A 231 17.38 5.91 12.61
N ARG A 232 18.63 6.37 12.49
CA ARG A 232 18.97 7.77 12.23
C ARG A 232 19.62 7.90 10.87
N HIS A 233 18.99 8.61 9.94
CA HIS A 233 19.46 8.77 8.55
C HIS A 233 19.72 10.25 8.19
N ARG A 234 20.47 10.45 7.10
CA ARG A 234 20.81 11.75 6.50
C ARG A 234 20.25 11.86 5.08
N GLY A 235 18.94 11.70 4.94
CA GLY A 235 18.27 11.96 3.67
C GLY A 235 18.67 11.05 2.49
N GLU A 236 19.22 9.86 2.73
CA GLU A 236 19.28 8.82 1.68
C GLU A 236 17.97 8.00 1.66
N ASP A 237 17.68 7.34 0.54
CA ASP A 237 16.64 6.30 0.45
C ASP A 237 16.96 5.19 1.45
N VAL A 238 16.00 4.86 2.33
CA VAL A 238 16.20 3.90 3.42
C VAL A 238 15.00 2.99 3.64
N ALA A 239 15.25 1.74 4.03
CA ALA A 239 14.20 0.78 4.37
C ALA A 239 14.35 0.15 5.76
N VAL A 240 13.25 0.04 6.50
CA VAL A 240 13.23 -0.44 7.91
C VAL A 240 12.09 -1.42 8.16
N GLY A 241 12.40 -2.55 8.82
CA GLY A 241 11.44 -3.58 9.20
C GLY A 241 12.11 -4.87 9.67
N PHE A 242 11.34 -5.94 9.86
CA PHE A 242 11.90 -7.29 10.01
C PHE A 242 12.82 -7.63 8.82
N VAL A 243 12.42 -7.20 7.62
CA VAL A 243 13.12 -7.31 6.34
C VAL A 243 13.12 -5.93 5.66
N PRO A 244 14.27 -5.33 5.28
CA PRO A 244 14.27 -4.02 4.62
C PRO A 244 13.65 -4.05 3.21
N TYR A 245 14.06 -5.00 2.35
CA TYR A 245 13.60 -5.08 0.96
C TYR A 245 12.92 -6.40 0.62
N ILE A 246 11.75 -6.32 -0.03
CA ILE A 246 10.99 -7.46 -0.54
C ILE A 246 11.69 -8.01 -1.81
N THR A 247 12.73 -8.81 -1.60
CA THR A 247 13.48 -9.45 -2.70
C THR A 247 12.83 -10.74 -3.21
N GLY A 248 11.85 -11.28 -2.48
CA GLY A 248 11.03 -12.42 -2.86
C GLY A 248 9.72 -12.49 -2.07
N ASN A 249 9.14 -13.69 -1.93
CA ASN A 249 7.89 -13.88 -1.19
C ASN A 249 8.13 -13.91 0.33
N ILE A 250 7.15 -13.40 1.09
CA ILE A 250 7.09 -13.47 2.55
C ILE A 250 5.75 -14.11 2.92
N THR A 251 5.76 -15.32 3.49
CA THR A 251 4.53 -16.02 3.87
C THR A 251 4.51 -16.44 5.33
N ASP A 252 3.30 -16.52 5.89
CA ASP A 252 3.01 -17.13 7.20
C ASP A 252 3.88 -16.55 8.33
N THR A 253 4.17 -15.25 8.24
CA THR A 253 5.18 -14.56 9.06
C THR A 253 4.52 -13.57 10.03
N ASP A 254 4.89 -13.66 11.30
CA ASP A 254 4.22 -12.98 12.43
C ASP A 254 5.24 -12.17 13.25
N VAL A 255 5.08 -10.85 13.33
CA VAL A 255 6.10 -9.96 13.91
C VAL A 255 5.51 -8.94 14.88
N GLN A 256 6.00 -8.95 16.12
CA GLN A 256 5.90 -7.81 17.03
C GLN A 256 7.19 -6.99 16.94
N ALA A 257 7.10 -5.72 16.53
CA ALA A 257 8.24 -4.81 16.52
C ALA A 257 7.85 -3.37 16.85
N ASP A 258 8.76 -2.67 17.53
CA ASP A 258 8.68 -1.24 17.81
C ASP A 258 9.79 -0.53 17.02
N ILE A 259 9.39 0.43 16.17
CA ILE A 259 10.25 1.05 15.16
C ILE A 259 10.25 2.57 15.33
N CYS A 260 11.43 3.17 15.49
CA CYS A 260 11.61 4.61 15.45
C CYS A 260 12.57 5.03 14.33
N VAL A 261 12.13 5.97 13.48
CA VAL A 261 12.96 6.55 12.42
C VAL A 261 13.04 8.05 12.63
N ASN A 262 14.25 8.59 12.69
CA ASN A 262 14.51 10.01 12.88
C ASN A 262 15.47 10.53 11.80
N ASN A 263 15.22 11.72 11.26
CA ASN A 263 16.24 12.47 10.54
C ASN A 263 17.36 12.94 11.51
N THR A 264 18.48 13.43 10.98
CA THR A 264 19.49 14.17 11.76
C THR A 264 19.65 15.57 11.18
N GLU A 265 19.55 16.59 12.03
CA GLU A 265 19.44 18.02 11.70
C GLU A 265 20.72 18.67 11.09
N GLU A 266 21.60 17.88 10.45
CA GLU A 266 22.79 18.37 9.75
C GLU A 266 22.48 18.68 8.27
N GLU A 267 21.98 19.90 8.04
CA GLU A 267 22.05 20.69 6.79
C GLU A 267 22.12 19.90 5.46
N SER A 268 20.98 19.42 4.94
CA SER A 268 20.88 19.12 3.50
C SER A 268 19.43 19.15 2.98
N ASP A 269 19.20 19.81 1.84
CA ASP A 269 17.91 19.79 1.10
C ASP A 269 17.62 18.44 0.40
N CYS A 270 18.39 17.40 0.72
CA CYS A 270 18.39 16.10 0.06
C CYS A 270 17.55 15.10 0.86
N PHE A 271 16.23 15.19 0.79
CA PHE A 271 15.33 14.24 1.45
C PHE A 271 15.09 13.00 0.56
N GLY A 272 15.75 11.89 0.89
CA GLY A 272 15.53 10.57 0.28
C GLY A 272 14.33 9.83 0.84
N ASP A 273 13.89 8.78 0.12
CA ASP A 273 12.63 8.11 0.36
C ASP A 273 12.70 7.09 1.52
N VAL A 274 11.98 7.36 2.61
CA VAL A 274 11.92 6.47 3.78
C VAL A 274 10.77 5.47 3.63
N SER A 275 11.08 4.17 3.63
CA SER A 275 10.07 3.09 3.52
C SER A 275 10.06 2.22 4.78
N VAL A 276 8.98 2.26 5.56
CA VAL A 276 8.87 1.57 6.86
C VAL A 276 7.69 0.61 6.89
N GLY A 277 7.92 -0.61 7.39
CA GLY A 277 6.85 -1.48 7.85
C GLY A 277 7.37 -2.65 8.67
N ILE A 278 6.57 -3.09 9.64
CA ILE A 278 7.03 -4.04 10.68
C ILE A 278 7.58 -5.34 10.08
N ILE A 279 6.99 -5.84 8.99
CA ILE A 279 7.49 -7.02 8.29
C ILE A 279 8.43 -6.62 7.14
N ALA A 280 8.05 -5.59 6.36
CA ALA A 280 8.78 -5.16 5.18
C ALA A 280 8.96 -3.64 5.10
N GLY A 281 10.21 -3.16 4.95
CA GLY A 281 10.49 -1.76 4.68
C GLY A 281 9.93 -1.30 3.33
N GLY A 282 10.49 -1.79 2.22
CA GLY A 282 10.00 -1.41 0.90
C GLY A 282 10.66 -2.08 -0.31
N ARG A 283 11.02 -1.21 -1.26
CA ARG A 283 10.47 -1.22 -2.62
C ARG A 283 10.77 -2.46 -3.46
N SER A 284 9.73 -3.15 -3.91
CA SER A 284 9.81 -4.12 -4.99
C SER A 284 8.53 -4.22 -5.81
N LYS A 285 8.67 -4.54 -7.10
CA LYS A 285 7.56 -4.87 -8.03
C LYS A 285 7.41 -6.39 -8.20
N LYS A 286 7.93 -7.16 -7.24
CA LYS A 286 7.98 -8.63 -7.20
C LYS A 286 7.93 -9.07 -5.73
N GLY A 287 7.39 -10.25 -5.47
CA GLY A 287 7.23 -10.77 -4.11
C GLY A 287 5.83 -10.49 -3.57
N VAL A 288 5.20 -11.54 -3.03
CA VAL A 288 3.87 -11.48 -2.39
C VAL A 288 4.05 -11.54 -0.88
N ILE A 289 3.24 -10.78 -0.13
CA ILE A 289 3.07 -10.95 1.32
C ILE A 289 1.76 -11.71 1.58
N LEU A 290 1.82 -12.87 2.23
CA LEU A 290 0.67 -13.77 2.37
C LEU A 290 0.54 -14.38 3.77
N ASN A 291 -0.65 -14.33 4.38
CA ASN A 291 -0.93 -14.90 5.71
C ASN A 291 -0.06 -14.30 6.84
N CYS A 292 0.31 -13.02 6.75
CA CYS A 292 1.24 -12.39 7.69
C CYS A 292 0.55 -11.48 8.71
N SER A 293 1.13 -11.35 9.90
CA SER A 293 0.59 -10.51 10.99
C SER A 293 1.62 -9.57 11.60
N SER A 294 1.20 -8.35 11.95
CA SER A 294 2.06 -7.36 12.64
C SER A 294 1.40 -6.68 13.85
N SER A 295 2.23 -6.32 14.83
CA SER A 295 1.83 -5.53 16.01
C SER A 295 3.01 -4.76 16.61
N GLY A 296 2.72 -3.72 17.40
CA GLY A 296 3.73 -2.80 17.97
C GLY A 296 3.54 -1.37 17.49
N HIS A 297 4.56 -0.53 17.67
CA HIS A 297 4.55 0.89 17.37
C HIS A 297 5.48 1.28 16.21
N ILE A 298 5.07 2.26 15.40
CA ILE A 298 5.94 2.93 14.44
C ILE A 298 5.88 4.44 14.68
N GLU A 299 7.00 5.07 14.99
CA GLU A 299 7.11 6.53 15.08
C GLU A 299 8.15 7.05 14.07
N ASN A 300 7.69 7.71 13.01
CA ASN A 300 8.53 8.20 11.92
C ASN A 300 8.61 9.74 11.94
N TRP A 301 9.77 10.30 12.26
CA TRP A 301 10.08 11.73 12.18
C TRP A 301 10.90 12.02 10.92
N ASN A 302 10.34 11.66 9.77
CA ASN A 302 10.74 12.16 8.45
C ASN A 302 9.60 12.99 7.86
N ASP A 303 9.95 14.21 7.49
CA ASP A 303 9.11 15.36 7.20
C ASP A 303 8.56 15.40 5.77
N LEU A 304 9.26 14.85 4.78
CA LEU A 304 8.92 15.11 3.37
C LEU A 304 8.79 13.90 2.45
N ARG A 305 9.24 12.68 2.80
CA ARG A 305 9.12 11.48 1.90
C ARG A 305 8.80 10.14 2.59
N GLY A 306 8.26 10.17 3.80
CA GLY A 306 7.85 8.97 4.55
C GLY A 306 6.73 8.15 3.90
N SER A 307 7.00 6.87 3.63
CA SER A 307 6.05 5.83 3.20
C SER A 307 5.94 4.74 4.28
N VAL A 308 4.91 4.80 5.14
CA VAL A 308 4.83 4.00 6.38
C VAL A 308 3.61 3.06 6.35
N GLY A 309 3.82 1.75 6.39
CA GLY A 309 2.75 0.75 6.44
C GLY A 309 2.85 -0.18 7.64
N GLY A 310 1.72 -0.53 8.26
CA GLY A 310 1.73 -1.41 9.44
C GLY A 310 2.35 -2.80 9.20
N ILE A 311 2.31 -3.30 7.97
CA ILE A 311 3.03 -4.50 7.51
C ILE A 311 4.15 -4.12 6.54
N ALA A 312 3.86 -3.27 5.55
CA ALA A 312 4.81 -2.94 4.48
C ALA A 312 4.80 -1.46 4.06
N GLY A 313 5.95 -0.79 3.99
CA GLY A 313 6.02 0.56 3.40
C GLY A 313 5.62 0.57 1.92
N SER A 314 6.06 -0.43 1.16
CA SER A 314 5.50 -0.71 -0.18
C SER A 314 5.62 -2.18 -0.55
N ALA A 315 4.61 -2.72 -1.23
CA ALA A 315 4.55 -4.10 -1.69
C ALA A 315 3.96 -4.22 -3.11
N ALA A 316 4.21 -5.36 -3.76
CA ALA A 316 3.56 -5.70 -5.03
C ALA A 316 2.12 -6.19 -4.80
N GLU A 317 1.95 -7.23 -3.97
CA GLU A 317 0.68 -7.90 -3.69
C GLU A 317 0.64 -8.30 -2.20
N ILE A 318 -0.49 -8.12 -1.53
CA ILE A 318 -0.70 -8.52 -0.13
C ILE A 318 -2.03 -9.27 0.01
N SER A 319 -2.05 -10.39 0.72
CA SER A 319 -3.28 -11.16 0.96
C SER A 319 -3.34 -11.86 2.32
N ASN A 320 -4.55 -11.99 2.89
CA ASN A 320 -4.82 -12.67 4.17
C ASN A 320 -4.04 -12.12 5.39
N CYS A 321 -3.74 -10.83 5.41
CA CYS A 321 -2.85 -10.24 6.42
C CYS A 321 -3.60 -9.43 7.49
N GLU A 322 -3.12 -9.44 8.74
CA GLU A 322 -3.70 -8.66 9.85
C GLU A 322 -2.68 -7.71 10.50
N SER A 323 -3.08 -6.47 10.78
CA SER A 323 -2.23 -5.43 11.38
C SER A 323 -2.90 -4.81 12.61
N ASN A 324 -2.22 -4.87 13.76
CA ASN A 324 -2.64 -4.29 15.03
C ASN A 324 -1.55 -3.36 15.58
N VAL A 325 -1.25 -2.31 14.81
CA VAL A 325 -0.15 -1.38 15.07
C VAL A 325 -0.63 0.00 15.54
N LYS A 326 0.23 0.71 16.25
CA LYS A 326 0.16 2.18 16.38
C LYS A 326 1.13 2.80 15.36
N ILE A 327 0.73 3.88 14.70
CA ILE A 327 1.61 4.64 13.78
C ILE A 327 1.48 6.12 14.08
N GLY A 328 2.61 6.79 14.34
CA GLY A 328 2.69 8.20 14.63
C GLY A 328 3.89 8.91 13.99
N GLY A 329 3.93 10.22 14.16
CA GLY A 329 4.96 11.10 13.60
C GLY A 329 4.44 11.81 12.35
N MET A 330 5.23 11.76 11.28
CA MET A 330 5.03 12.44 10.01
C MET A 330 5.11 11.44 8.85
N ALA A 331 4.28 11.58 7.82
CA ALA A 331 4.42 10.80 6.58
C ALA A 331 3.69 11.42 5.37
N VAL A 332 4.26 11.27 4.18
CA VAL A 332 3.58 11.56 2.90
C VAL A 332 2.44 10.57 2.67
N THR A 333 2.64 9.30 3.00
CA THR A 333 1.60 8.28 2.84
C THR A 333 1.71 7.22 3.93
N VAL A 334 0.64 7.07 4.72
CA VAL A 334 0.50 6.03 5.75
C VAL A 334 -0.62 5.04 5.39
N GLY A 335 -0.41 3.76 5.69
CA GLY A 335 -1.42 2.72 5.53
C GLY A 335 -1.45 1.72 6.69
N GLY A 336 -2.63 1.37 7.20
CA GLY A 336 -2.74 0.42 8.30
C GLY A 336 -2.19 -0.98 7.97
N ILE A 337 -2.27 -1.42 6.71
CA ILE A 337 -1.54 -2.57 6.16
C ILE A 337 -0.30 -2.09 5.40
N VAL A 338 -0.48 -1.17 4.45
CA VAL A 338 0.56 -0.85 3.45
C VAL A 338 0.48 0.59 2.96
N SER A 339 1.60 1.31 2.91
CA SER A 339 1.59 2.70 2.44
C SER A 339 1.35 2.80 0.93
N CYS A 340 2.12 2.10 0.09
CA CYS A 340 2.00 2.21 -1.38
C CYS A 340 2.01 0.87 -2.14
N ILE A 341 1.02 0.67 -3.02
CA ILE A 341 0.90 -0.53 -3.87
C ILE A 341 1.63 -0.36 -5.21
N ALA A 342 2.54 -1.29 -5.52
CA ALA A 342 3.52 -1.11 -6.59
C ALA A 342 3.29 -1.96 -7.86
N ALA A 343 2.54 -3.07 -7.80
CA ALA A 343 2.41 -4.00 -8.94
C ALA A 343 1.18 -4.93 -9.00
N GLY A 344 0.37 -5.07 -7.95
CA GLY A 344 -0.72 -6.05 -7.86
C GLY A 344 -1.80 -5.67 -6.83
N ASP A 345 -2.44 -6.68 -6.24
CA ASP A 345 -3.71 -6.53 -5.51
C ASP A 345 -3.56 -6.54 -3.98
N VAL A 346 -4.63 -6.15 -3.26
CA VAL A 346 -4.74 -6.25 -1.79
C VAL A 346 -6.03 -6.99 -1.42
N LYS A 347 -5.96 -8.19 -0.82
CA LYS A 347 -7.16 -9.04 -0.60
C LYS A 347 -7.27 -9.60 0.82
N ASN A 348 -8.50 -9.68 1.34
CA ASN A 348 -8.81 -10.31 2.65
C ASN A 348 -7.89 -9.83 3.80
N CYS A 349 -7.61 -8.52 3.86
CA CYS A 349 -6.72 -7.95 4.88
C CYS A 349 -7.52 -7.20 5.97
N VAL A 350 -7.09 -7.34 7.22
CA VAL A 350 -7.76 -6.74 8.41
C VAL A 350 -6.81 -5.77 9.11
N SER A 351 -7.23 -4.54 9.31
CA SER A 351 -6.44 -3.52 10.00
C SER A 351 -7.19 -2.98 11.22
N ARG A 352 -6.54 -3.07 12.38
CA ARG A 352 -6.95 -2.46 13.66
C ARG A 352 -6.14 -1.18 13.95
N ALA A 353 -5.37 -0.72 12.97
CA ALA A 353 -4.30 0.24 13.17
C ALA A 353 -4.79 1.59 13.74
N GLN A 354 -4.00 2.15 14.65
CA GLN A 354 -4.22 3.48 15.24
C GLN A 354 -3.22 4.45 14.61
N LEU A 355 -3.68 5.22 13.62
CA LEU A 355 -2.86 6.21 12.90
C LEU A 355 -3.07 7.58 13.57
N CYS A 356 -2.03 8.17 14.16
CA CYS A 356 -2.10 9.44 14.88
C CYS A 356 -0.83 10.28 14.67
N GLY A 357 -0.85 11.14 13.66
CA GLY A 357 0.30 11.91 13.19
C GLY A 357 -0.07 12.97 12.16
N ASP A 358 0.92 13.71 11.67
CA ASP A 358 0.74 14.64 10.57
C ASP A 358 1.00 13.92 9.25
N PHE A 359 -0.09 13.46 8.63
CA PHE A 359 -0.06 12.67 7.40
C PHE A 359 -0.71 13.43 6.27
N GLN A 360 -0.09 13.45 5.09
CA GLN A 360 -0.73 13.98 3.88
C GLN A 360 -1.79 13.00 3.33
N VAL A 361 -1.44 11.73 3.20
CA VAL A 361 -2.33 10.66 2.72
C VAL A 361 -2.41 9.55 3.77
N ALA A 362 -3.63 9.15 4.15
CA ALA A 362 -3.84 8.09 5.15
C ALA A 362 -4.93 7.11 4.74
N GLY A 363 -4.62 5.81 4.78
CA GLY A 363 -5.59 4.74 4.50
C GLY A 363 -5.66 3.72 5.63
N GLY A 364 -6.86 3.30 6.02
CA GLY A 364 -7.02 2.26 7.04
C GLY A 364 -6.46 0.90 6.61
N ILE A 365 -6.44 0.62 5.30
CA ILE A 365 -5.74 -0.51 4.68
C ILE A 365 -4.53 -0.02 3.88
N ALA A 366 -4.77 0.76 2.82
CA ALA A 366 -3.76 1.18 1.85
C ALA A 366 -3.66 2.70 1.74
N GLY A 367 -2.48 3.28 1.91
CA GLY A 367 -2.33 4.75 1.82
C GLY A 367 -2.60 5.27 0.41
N SER A 368 -1.83 4.80 -0.58
CA SER A 368 -1.90 5.24 -1.98
C SER A 368 -1.86 4.06 -2.95
N VAL A 369 -2.68 4.14 -4.01
CA VAL A 369 -2.77 3.13 -5.08
C VAL A 369 -2.59 3.83 -6.45
N PRO A 370 -1.33 3.99 -6.93
CA PRO A 370 -0.99 4.92 -8.01
C PRO A 370 -0.84 4.32 -9.42
N LEU A 371 -1.25 3.07 -9.68
CA LEU A 371 -0.94 2.38 -10.94
C LEU A 371 -2.16 1.60 -11.51
N HIS A 372 -2.00 0.98 -12.69
CA HIS A 372 -3.10 0.53 -13.55
C HIS A 372 -3.53 -0.95 -13.37
N GLU A 373 -4.84 -1.24 -13.46
CA GLU A 373 -5.48 -2.57 -13.36
C GLU A 373 -5.15 -3.30 -12.02
N TYR A 374 -5.81 -2.90 -10.92
CA TYR A 374 -5.68 -3.49 -9.57
C TYR A 374 -7.04 -3.74 -8.89
N GLU A 375 -7.07 -4.73 -8.00
CA GLU A 375 -8.19 -5.05 -7.11
C GLU A 375 -7.81 -4.82 -5.63
N VAL A 376 -8.67 -4.13 -4.88
CA VAL A 376 -8.62 -4.06 -3.41
C VAL A 376 -9.93 -4.65 -2.88
N SER A 377 -9.88 -5.88 -2.38
CA SER A 377 -11.11 -6.65 -2.10
C SER A 377 -11.16 -7.42 -0.78
N ASP A 378 -12.38 -7.62 -0.28
CA ASP A 378 -12.67 -8.36 0.96
C ASP A 378 -11.93 -7.81 2.22
N CYS A 379 -11.45 -6.56 2.18
CA CYS A 379 -10.63 -5.96 3.22
C CYS A 379 -11.45 -5.18 4.26
N ARG A 380 -10.95 -5.09 5.50
CA ARG A 380 -11.64 -4.42 6.60
C ARG A 380 -10.74 -3.54 7.48
N PHE A 381 -11.19 -2.31 7.75
CA PHE A 381 -10.63 -1.46 8.78
C PHE A 381 -11.52 -1.40 10.02
N GLU A 382 -10.96 -1.64 11.20
CA GLU A 382 -11.61 -1.61 12.52
C GLU A 382 -10.87 -0.68 13.52
N GLY A 383 -9.88 0.09 13.03
CA GLY A 383 -9.02 0.96 13.84
C GLY A 383 -9.47 2.42 13.91
N SER A 384 -8.52 3.36 13.96
CA SER A 384 -8.82 4.79 13.88
C SER A 384 -7.71 5.60 13.23
N ILE A 385 -8.08 6.61 12.45
CA ILE A 385 -7.16 7.58 11.83
C ILE A 385 -7.45 8.96 12.41
N ARG A 386 -6.42 9.68 12.86
CA ARG A 386 -6.49 11.06 13.35
C ARG A 386 -5.29 11.87 12.85
N THR A 387 -5.55 13.09 12.37
CA THR A 387 -4.50 14.11 12.24
C THR A 387 -4.00 14.51 13.64
N ASP A 388 -2.69 14.69 13.78
CA ASP A 388 -2.06 15.26 14.97
C ASP A 388 -1.07 16.35 14.55
N ARG A 389 -1.54 17.61 14.57
CA ARG A 389 -0.73 18.77 14.19
C ARG A 389 0.28 19.20 15.26
N SER A 390 0.22 18.66 16.49
CA SER A 390 1.20 18.97 17.54
C SER A 390 2.61 18.48 17.20
N LYS A 391 2.72 17.57 16.22
CA LYS A 391 3.96 16.99 15.70
C LYS A 391 4.55 17.75 14.51
N SER A 392 4.08 18.97 14.19
CA SER A 392 4.39 19.64 12.92
C SER A 392 4.99 21.04 13.02
N SER A 393 6.00 21.28 12.18
CA SER A 393 6.47 22.60 11.77
C SER A 393 6.71 22.71 10.26
N TYR A 394 6.27 21.72 9.47
CA TYR A 394 6.65 21.58 8.05
C TYR A 394 5.47 21.38 7.08
N PHE A 395 4.39 20.65 7.42
CA PHE A 395 3.26 20.40 6.51
C PHE A 395 2.20 21.52 6.46
N ASN A 396 2.64 22.76 6.23
CA ASN A 396 1.90 23.86 5.58
C ASN A 396 2.72 25.16 5.66
N THR A 397 3.48 25.48 4.60
CA THR A 397 4.08 26.82 4.41
C THR A 397 3.81 27.43 3.03
N ASP A 398 3.37 26.62 2.06
CA ASP A 398 3.00 27.02 0.69
C ASP A 398 1.53 26.70 0.34
N GLY A 399 0.92 25.71 1.01
CA GLY A 399 -0.49 25.35 0.90
C GLY A 399 -0.88 24.58 -0.37
N THR A 400 0.08 23.95 -1.06
CA THR A 400 -0.10 23.47 -2.45
C THR A 400 -0.77 22.10 -2.61
N GLU A 401 -0.75 21.22 -1.59
CA GLU A 401 -1.26 19.84 -1.73
C GLU A 401 -2.33 19.42 -0.69
N ALA A 402 -3.36 18.73 -1.17
CA ALA A 402 -4.51 18.29 -0.38
C ALA A 402 -4.26 17.10 0.57
N LEU A 403 -4.81 17.16 1.79
CA LEU A 403 -4.94 15.99 2.66
C LEU A 403 -5.96 14.99 2.08
N CYS A 404 -5.63 13.69 2.06
CA CYS A 404 -6.43 12.65 1.42
C CYS A 404 -6.59 11.41 2.31
N TYR A 405 -7.66 11.35 3.12
CA TYR A 405 -7.86 10.27 4.12
C TYR A 405 -9.02 9.35 3.73
N GLY A 406 -8.84 8.03 3.90
CA GLY A 406 -9.88 7.04 3.64
C GLY A 406 -9.88 5.88 4.65
N GLY A 407 -11.07 5.41 5.03
CA GLY A 407 -11.19 4.25 5.91
C GLY A 407 -10.62 2.96 5.32
N ILE A 408 -10.55 2.82 3.98
CA ILE A 408 -9.81 1.73 3.31
C ILE A 408 -8.62 2.28 2.53
N ILE A 409 -8.84 3.24 1.61
CA ILE A 409 -7.79 3.80 0.73
C ILE A 409 -7.68 5.32 0.86
N GLY A 410 -6.49 5.87 1.11
CA GLY A 410 -6.28 7.32 1.19
C GLY A 410 -6.48 8.03 -0.16
N LYS A 411 -5.66 7.68 -1.16
CA LYS A 411 -5.61 8.36 -2.47
C LYS A 411 -5.44 7.39 -3.65
N ILE A 412 -6.25 7.56 -4.69
CA ILE A 412 -6.08 6.95 -6.01
C ILE A 412 -5.84 8.10 -7.02
N PRO A 413 -4.58 8.46 -7.31
CA PRO A 413 -4.26 9.71 -8.02
C PRO A 413 -4.30 9.63 -9.56
N PHE A 414 -4.47 8.46 -10.18
CA PHE A 414 -4.36 8.29 -11.65
C PHE A 414 -5.55 7.56 -12.27
N THR A 415 -5.96 8.05 -13.44
CA THR A 415 -7.17 7.81 -14.25
C THR A 415 -7.40 6.35 -14.69
N ASN A 416 -7.77 5.44 -13.77
CA ASN A 416 -7.52 4.00 -13.94
C ASN A 416 -8.70 3.03 -13.72
N GLU A 417 -8.61 1.89 -14.39
CA GLU A 417 -9.46 0.70 -14.19
C GLU A 417 -9.06 -0.02 -12.88
N ILE A 418 -9.44 0.55 -11.73
CA ILE A 418 -9.28 -0.03 -10.38
C ILE A 418 -10.64 -0.49 -9.85
N LEU A 419 -10.66 -1.61 -9.12
CA LEU A 419 -11.84 -2.16 -8.45
C LEU A 419 -11.64 -2.22 -6.94
N ILE A 420 -12.45 -1.47 -6.17
CA ILE A 420 -12.57 -1.63 -4.72
C ILE A 420 -13.84 -2.45 -4.46
N LYS A 421 -13.75 -3.62 -3.83
CA LYS A 421 -14.86 -4.59 -3.81
C LYS A 421 -15.05 -5.32 -2.49
N ASP A 422 -16.29 -5.44 -2.00
CA ASP A 422 -16.64 -6.18 -0.77
C ASP A 422 -15.91 -5.66 0.51
N CYS A 423 -15.42 -4.42 0.50
CA CYS A 423 -14.62 -3.83 1.59
C CYS A 423 -15.49 -3.14 2.66
N ILE A 424 -15.07 -3.22 3.93
CA ILE A 424 -15.85 -2.72 5.07
C ILE A 424 -15.02 -1.79 5.95
N ASN A 425 -15.45 -0.54 6.14
CA ASN A 425 -14.92 0.33 7.19
C ASN A 425 -15.83 0.35 8.42
N LEU A 426 -15.30 -0.08 9.56
CA LEU A 426 -15.88 0.10 10.90
C LEU A 426 -15.12 1.16 11.73
N GLY A 427 -13.93 1.56 11.29
CA GLY A 427 -13.03 2.47 12.00
C GLY A 427 -13.38 3.96 11.85
N SER A 428 -13.03 4.76 12.85
CA SER A 428 -13.28 6.21 12.84
C SER A 428 -12.17 6.97 12.11
N VAL A 429 -12.52 7.88 11.21
CA VAL A 429 -11.56 8.74 10.49
C VAL A 429 -11.83 10.20 10.86
N THR A 430 -10.85 10.85 11.48
CA THR A 430 -10.90 12.27 11.87
C THR A 430 -9.78 13.05 11.21
N MET A 431 -10.14 14.14 10.54
CA MET A 431 -9.21 15.09 9.94
C MET A 431 -9.34 16.43 10.67
N GLU A 432 -8.24 17.15 10.86
CA GLU A 432 -8.25 18.54 11.32
C GLU A 432 -7.68 19.45 10.23
N SER A 433 -8.50 20.38 9.75
CA SER A 433 -8.16 21.30 8.67
C SER A 433 -7.73 22.68 9.20
N SER A 434 -6.55 23.12 8.73
CA SER A 434 -5.92 24.39 9.05
C SER A 434 -5.10 24.86 7.84
N GLN A 435 -5.43 26.03 7.29
CA GLN A 435 -4.67 26.71 6.22
C GLN A 435 -4.96 28.22 6.24
N SER A 436 -3.92 29.03 5.98
CA SER A 436 -4.01 30.48 5.92
C SER A 436 -3.95 31.02 4.47
N GLY A 437 -5.06 31.52 3.97
CA GLY A 437 -5.08 32.63 2.99
C GLY A 437 -4.72 32.34 1.51
N ALA A 438 -4.46 31.11 1.09
CA ALA A 438 -4.33 30.78 -0.34
C ALA A 438 -5.71 30.61 -1.02
N GLU A 439 -5.84 30.97 -2.30
CA GLU A 439 -7.03 30.63 -3.10
C GLU A 439 -7.03 29.12 -3.43
N ILE A 440 -7.81 28.35 -2.70
CA ILE A 440 -7.88 26.89 -2.85
C ILE A 440 -8.75 26.51 -4.06
N SER A 441 -8.27 25.57 -4.87
CA SER A 441 -8.99 24.97 -5.98
C SER A 441 -9.59 23.61 -5.59
N TRP A 442 -10.59 23.11 -6.31
CA TRP A 442 -11.19 21.79 -6.04
C TRP A 442 -10.16 20.63 -6.01
N ASP A 443 -9.09 20.72 -6.80
CA ASP A 443 -8.01 19.73 -6.78
C ASP A 443 -7.10 19.86 -5.54
N THR A 444 -6.92 21.07 -4.98
CA THR A 444 -6.10 21.33 -3.79
C THR A 444 -6.87 21.31 -2.45
N GLY A 445 -8.20 21.29 -2.46
CA GLY A 445 -9.03 21.11 -1.27
C GLY A 445 -8.92 19.71 -0.61
N ASN A 446 -9.14 19.62 0.71
CA ASN A 446 -8.98 18.38 1.50
C ASN A 446 -10.09 17.35 1.22
N LYS A 447 -9.77 16.05 1.29
CA LYS A 447 -10.61 14.95 0.79
C LYS A 447 -10.68 13.81 1.81
N LEU A 448 -11.89 13.49 2.30
CA LEU A 448 -12.12 12.51 3.38
C LEU A 448 -13.25 11.54 3.01
N GLY A 449 -13.02 10.23 3.12
CA GLY A 449 -14.06 9.23 2.83
C GLY A 449 -14.05 7.96 3.70
N GLY A 450 -15.19 7.28 3.77
CA GLY A 450 -15.32 6.05 4.55
C GLY A 450 -14.66 4.84 3.90
N ILE A 451 -14.68 4.76 2.57
CA ILE A 451 -13.92 3.78 1.80
C ILE A 451 -12.69 4.43 1.16
N VAL A 452 -12.87 5.52 0.40
CA VAL A 452 -11.77 6.21 -0.30
C VAL A 452 -11.79 7.72 -0.13
N GLY A 453 -10.64 8.34 0.17
CA GLY A 453 -10.51 9.80 0.25
C GLY A 453 -10.67 10.48 -1.11
N TRP A 454 -9.81 10.11 -2.06
CA TRP A 454 -9.84 10.59 -3.46
C TRP A 454 -9.82 9.40 -4.43
N ILE A 455 -10.81 9.31 -5.32
CA ILE A 455 -10.78 8.45 -6.51
C ILE A 455 -10.71 9.25 -7.83
N ALA A 456 -9.86 8.79 -8.74
CA ALA A 456 -9.67 9.31 -10.09
C ALA A 456 -9.73 8.13 -11.09
N GLY A 457 -10.95 7.71 -11.40
CA GLY A 457 -11.25 6.52 -12.18
C GLY A 457 -11.33 5.25 -11.30
N GLY A 458 -12.35 4.43 -11.56
CA GLY A 458 -12.52 3.12 -10.92
C GLY A 458 -13.95 2.82 -10.46
N GLU A 459 -14.14 1.58 -10.03
CA GLU A 459 -15.43 1.02 -9.59
C GLU A 459 -15.33 0.67 -8.08
N ILE A 460 -16.26 1.19 -7.26
CA ILE A 460 -16.42 0.85 -5.84
C ILE A 460 -17.69 0.01 -5.71
N VAL A 461 -17.59 -1.24 -5.27
CA VAL A 461 -18.64 -2.26 -5.39
C VAL A 461 -18.86 -3.00 -4.06
N ASN A 462 -20.12 -3.21 -3.65
CA ASN A 462 -20.46 -3.96 -2.43
C ASN A 462 -19.85 -3.41 -1.11
N CYS A 463 -19.35 -2.17 -1.09
CA CYS A 463 -18.58 -1.65 0.05
C CYS A 463 -19.49 -1.01 1.12
N VAL A 464 -19.10 -1.14 2.39
CA VAL A 464 -19.87 -0.68 3.56
C VAL A 464 -19.04 0.24 4.45
N ASN A 465 -19.57 1.41 4.79
CA ASN A 465 -19.05 2.25 5.86
C ASN A 465 -20.02 2.27 7.05
N GLU A 466 -19.61 1.72 8.20
CA GLU A 466 -20.27 1.91 9.50
C GLU A 466 -19.45 2.85 10.42
N GLY A 467 -18.22 3.18 10.03
CA GLY A 467 -17.31 4.07 10.77
C GLY A 467 -17.64 5.56 10.64
N ARG A 468 -17.49 6.31 11.74
CA ARG A 468 -17.72 7.77 11.79
C ARG A 468 -16.62 8.56 11.08
N LEU A 469 -17.04 9.54 10.26
CA LEU A 469 -16.17 10.49 9.57
C LEU A 469 -16.35 11.88 10.16
N CYS A 470 -15.25 12.60 10.38
CA CYS A 470 -15.28 13.92 10.99
C CYS A 470 -14.12 14.78 10.47
N ASN A 471 -14.41 15.77 9.62
CA ASN A 471 -13.50 16.89 9.43
C ASN A 471 -13.84 17.99 10.44
N LYS A 472 -12.82 18.47 11.16
CA LYS A 472 -12.91 19.62 12.05
C LYS A 472 -12.12 20.80 11.52
N GLN A 473 -12.59 22.02 11.76
CA GLN A 473 -11.79 23.22 11.56
C GLN A 473 -10.96 23.50 12.81
N SER A 474 -9.67 23.80 12.65
CA SER A 474 -8.79 24.12 13.78
C SER A 474 -9.18 25.47 14.41
N ALA A 475 -9.32 25.50 15.74
CA ALA A 475 -9.76 26.67 16.48
C ALA A 475 -8.74 27.82 16.49
N GLU A 476 -7.46 27.53 16.21
CA GLU A 476 -6.37 28.50 16.23
C GLU A 476 -6.16 29.21 14.88
N GLN A 477 -6.61 28.61 13.77
CA GLN A 477 -6.56 29.19 12.42
C GLN A 477 -7.85 28.91 11.63
N PRO A 478 -8.92 29.72 11.83
CA PRO A 478 -10.14 29.61 11.04
C PRO A 478 -9.89 29.97 9.57
N VAL A 479 -10.38 29.11 8.67
CA VAL A 479 -10.14 29.18 7.22
C VAL A 479 -11.33 29.84 6.53
N SER A 480 -11.08 30.89 5.74
CA SER A 480 -12.08 31.51 4.86
C SER A 480 -12.07 30.85 3.47
N GLY A 481 -13.00 29.92 3.24
CA GLY A 481 -13.20 29.27 1.95
C GLY A 481 -13.66 27.82 2.09
N GLU A 482 -14.68 27.43 1.33
CA GLU A 482 -15.15 26.04 1.27
C GLU A 482 -14.24 25.22 0.37
N ASN A 483 -13.57 24.18 0.91
CA ASN A 483 -12.84 23.22 0.08
C ASN A 483 -12.51 21.87 0.75
N THR A 484 -12.98 21.58 1.96
CA THR A 484 -12.93 20.18 2.46
C THR A 484 -14.17 19.44 2.00
N THR A 485 -14.01 18.24 1.46
CA THR A 485 -15.10 17.38 1.00
C THR A 485 -15.13 16.05 1.73
N VAL A 486 -16.30 15.66 2.25
CA VAL A 486 -16.48 14.48 3.09
C VAL A 486 -17.64 13.61 2.59
N GLY A 487 -17.37 12.33 2.32
CA GLY A 487 -18.38 11.38 1.84
C GLY A 487 -18.34 10.03 2.54
N GLY A 488 -19.51 9.49 2.92
CA GLY A 488 -19.60 8.21 3.64
C GLY A 488 -18.96 7.01 2.92
N ILE A 489 -18.86 7.04 1.60
CA ILE A 489 -18.10 6.06 0.80
C ILE A 489 -16.86 6.73 0.16
N ALA A 490 -17.06 7.79 -0.62
CA ALA A 490 -15.99 8.47 -1.36
C ALA A 490 -15.96 9.97 -1.04
N GLY A 491 -14.80 10.51 -0.66
CA GLY A 491 -14.65 11.96 -0.45
C GLY A 491 -14.82 12.72 -1.77
N TYR A 492 -13.89 12.50 -2.71
CA TYR A 492 -13.88 13.17 -4.01
C TYR A 492 -13.84 12.17 -5.18
N MET A 493 -14.80 12.31 -6.11
CA MET A 493 -14.84 11.63 -7.41
C MET A 493 -14.54 12.64 -8.51
N LYS A 494 -13.39 12.49 -9.18
CA LYS A 494 -12.75 13.52 -10.01
C LYS A 494 -13.39 13.70 -11.40
N GLU A 495 -13.37 14.94 -11.90
CA GLU A 495 -13.78 15.31 -13.26
C GLU A 495 -12.90 14.69 -14.36
N ASN A 496 -13.52 14.40 -15.51
CA ASN A 496 -12.95 13.73 -16.70
C ASN A 496 -12.62 12.23 -16.51
N ASP A 497 -12.98 11.64 -15.37
CA ASP A 497 -12.77 10.22 -15.06
C ASP A 497 -14.10 9.43 -14.97
N GLU A 498 -14.09 8.18 -15.45
CA GLU A 498 -15.16 7.18 -15.26
C GLU A 498 -15.07 6.64 -13.80
N ASN A 499 -15.77 7.28 -12.84
CA ASN A 499 -15.88 6.81 -11.45
C ASN A 499 -17.27 6.19 -11.19
N SER A 500 -17.35 5.03 -10.53
CA SER A 500 -18.63 4.38 -10.20
C SER A 500 -18.70 3.96 -8.74
N VAL A 501 -19.80 4.26 -8.05
CA VAL A 501 -20.14 3.72 -6.72
C VAL A 501 -21.40 2.87 -6.84
N LEU A 502 -21.27 1.56 -6.73
CA LEU A 502 -22.29 0.58 -7.06
C LEU A 502 -22.59 -0.34 -5.87
N ASN A 503 -23.87 -0.55 -5.56
CA ASN A 503 -24.27 -1.53 -4.54
C ASN A 503 -23.60 -1.31 -3.17
N CYS A 504 -23.41 -0.04 -2.76
CA CYS A 504 -22.68 0.36 -1.56
C CYS A 504 -23.59 0.94 -0.48
N MET A 505 -23.09 1.04 0.76
CA MET A 505 -23.90 1.38 1.93
C MET A 505 -23.15 2.23 2.96
N ASN A 506 -23.78 3.31 3.43
CA ASN A 506 -23.30 4.05 4.60
C ASN A 506 -24.26 3.94 5.78
N ARG A 507 -23.71 3.74 6.98
CA ARG A 507 -24.35 3.88 8.30
C ARG A 507 -23.58 4.82 9.23
N GLY A 508 -22.35 5.19 8.89
CA GLY A 508 -21.52 6.09 9.69
C GLY A 508 -22.02 7.54 9.62
N ASP A 509 -21.89 8.27 10.72
CA ASP A 509 -22.13 9.71 10.73
C ASP A 509 -21.02 10.44 9.96
N VAL A 510 -21.42 11.41 9.13
CA VAL A 510 -20.54 12.19 8.24
C VAL A 510 -20.59 13.66 8.65
N PHE A 511 -19.53 14.16 9.26
CA PHE A 511 -19.45 15.53 9.78
C PHE A 511 -18.34 16.33 9.11
N ASN A 512 -18.63 17.58 8.71
CA ASN A 512 -17.66 18.52 8.15
C ASN A 512 -17.91 19.95 8.64
N ASP A 513 -16.99 20.54 9.41
CA ASP A 513 -17.12 21.95 9.86
C ASP A 513 -17.09 22.97 8.69
N ASN A 514 -16.39 22.68 7.58
CA ASN A 514 -16.21 23.62 6.47
C ASN A 514 -16.11 22.92 5.10
N GLY A 515 -17.14 23.11 4.26
CA GLY A 515 -17.27 22.56 2.92
C GLY A 515 -18.35 21.48 2.80
N SER A 516 -18.18 20.57 1.85
CA SER A 516 -19.25 19.64 1.46
C SER A 516 -19.33 18.38 2.32
N ALA A 517 -20.55 17.92 2.59
CA ALA A 517 -20.84 16.67 3.28
C ALA A 517 -21.98 15.90 2.60
N GLY A 518 -21.75 14.64 2.24
CA GLY A 518 -22.79 13.74 1.72
C GLY A 518 -22.71 12.35 2.35
N GLU A 519 -23.84 11.67 2.52
CA GLU A 519 -23.83 10.35 3.15
C GLU A 519 -23.09 9.29 2.32
N ILE A 520 -22.81 9.53 1.03
CA ILE A 520 -22.17 8.56 0.14
C ILE A 520 -20.99 9.20 -0.60
N VAL A 521 -21.19 10.34 -1.25
CA VAL A 521 -20.13 11.08 -1.95
C VAL A 521 -20.02 12.51 -1.42
N GLY A 522 -18.81 12.97 -1.14
CA GLY A 522 -18.58 14.36 -0.74
C GLY A 522 -18.79 15.33 -1.92
N THR A 523 -18.10 15.09 -3.03
CA THR A 523 -18.22 15.88 -4.27
C THR A 523 -18.01 15.00 -5.52
N MET A 524 -18.82 15.19 -6.58
CA MET A 524 -18.86 14.32 -7.77
C MET A 524 -18.76 15.09 -9.11
N THR A 525 -17.58 15.64 -9.40
CA THR A 525 -17.38 16.55 -10.54
C THR A 525 -17.37 15.87 -11.93
N GLY A 526 -17.28 14.54 -12.04
CA GLY A 526 -17.30 13.85 -13.34
C GLY A 526 -18.69 13.69 -13.97
N GLU A 527 -18.89 14.23 -15.19
CA GLU A 527 -20.12 14.02 -16.00
C GLU A 527 -20.37 12.54 -16.36
N ASP A 528 -19.30 11.77 -16.62
CA ASP A 528 -19.35 10.33 -16.90
C ASP A 528 -19.25 9.46 -15.62
N SER A 529 -19.35 10.06 -14.42
CA SER A 529 -19.34 9.34 -13.14
C SER A 529 -20.76 9.01 -12.65
N GLU A 530 -20.90 7.97 -11.82
CA GLU A 530 -22.22 7.61 -11.29
C GLU A 530 -22.24 6.90 -9.93
N VAL A 531 -23.42 6.93 -9.29
CA VAL A 531 -23.70 6.41 -7.95
C VAL A 531 -25.04 5.66 -8.01
N CYS A 532 -25.00 4.31 -7.93
CA CYS A 532 -26.16 3.46 -8.17
C CYS A 532 -26.36 2.32 -7.14
N ASN A 533 -27.63 2.01 -6.85
CA ASN A 533 -28.06 0.94 -5.92
C ASN A 533 -27.55 1.12 -4.49
N ILE A 534 -27.92 2.23 -3.85
CA ILE A 534 -27.28 2.69 -2.63
C ILE A 534 -28.26 2.76 -1.47
N TYR A 535 -27.78 2.46 -0.26
CA TYR A 535 -28.50 2.76 0.99
C TYR A 535 -27.71 3.73 1.87
N ALA A 536 -28.27 4.94 2.05
CA ALA A 536 -27.79 6.00 2.91
C ALA A 536 -28.54 5.98 4.24
N ALA A 537 -27.89 5.41 5.26
CA ALA A 537 -28.45 5.17 6.58
C ALA A 537 -27.55 5.69 7.70
N GLY A 538 -26.71 6.68 7.42
CA GLY A 538 -25.91 7.39 8.42
C GLY A 538 -26.63 8.63 8.92
N THR A 539 -25.86 9.72 9.00
CA THR A 539 -26.29 11.12 8.99
C THR A 539 -25.22 11.91 8.21
N ALA A 540 -25.58 13.07 7.63
CA ALA A 540 -24.60 14.00 7.03
C ALA A 540 -24.87 15.44 7.46
N SER A 541 -23.81 16.17 7.82
CA SER A 541 -23.88 17.59 8.19
C SER A 541 -22.60 18.34 7.82
N GLY A 542 -22.75 19.44 7.08
CA GLY A 542 -21.67 20.39 6.77
C GLY A 542 -22.23 21.70 6.18
N SER A 543 -21.36 22.63 5.79
CA SER A 543 -21.78 23.96 5.28
C SER A 543 -22.48 23.87 3.93
N ALA A 544 -22.06 22.93 3.07
CA ALA A 544 -22.66 22.66 1.76
C ALA A 544 -23.21 21.23 1.67
N VAL A 545 -24.49 21.09 1.32
CA VAL A 545 -25.16 19.81 1.05
C VAL A 545 -26.10 19.98 -0.15
N SER A 546 -25.75 19.39 -1.30
CA SER A 546 -26.55 19.50 -2.54
C SER A 546 -27.74 18.55 -2.54
N ASN A 547 -27.59 17.36 -1.93
CA ASN A 547 -28.63 16.42 -1.56
C ASN A 547 -28.04 15.42 -0.53
N GLN A 548 -28.88 14.59 0.10
CA GLN A 548 -28.44 13.67 1.16
C GLN A 548 -27.37 12.65 0.72
N VAL A 549 -27.36 12.25 -0.57
CA VAL A 549 -26.40 11.28 -1.12
C VAL A 549 -25.08 11.94 -1.52
N ILE A 550 -25.14 13.17 -2.07
CA ILE A 550 -23.98 13.89 -2.64
C ILE A 550 -23.85 15.31 -2.07
N GLY A 551 -22.73 15.60 -1.42
CA GLY A 551 -22.48 16.87 -0.73
C GLY A 551 -22.38 18.10 -1.64
N CYS A 552 -21.64 18.03 -2.76
CA CYS A 552 -21.52 19.14 -3.72
C CYS A 552 -21.35 18.64 -5.17
N GLU A 553 -21.71 19.51 -6.13
CA GLU A 553 -21.72 19.30 -7.59
C GLU A 553 -21.93 17.85 -8.04
N GLY A 554 -23.20 17.43 -8.22
CA GLY A 554 -23.51 16.19 -8.94
C GLY A 554 -23.58 16.43 -10.45
N LYS A 555 -22.44 16.38 -11.17
CA LYS A 555 -22.44 16.45 -12.65
C LYS A 555 -22.78 15.11 -13.30
N GLY A 556 -22.41 14.02 -12.63
CA GLY A 556 -22.71 12.64 -13.00
C GLY A 556 -24.12 12.18 -12.60
N VAL A 557 -24.34 10.86 -12.58
CA VAL A 557 -25.68 10.25 -12.46
C VAL A 557 -25.93 9.56 -11.12
N THR A 558 -27.14 9.72 -10.57
CA THR A 558 -27.63 8.96 -9.41
C THR A 558 -28.85 8.09 -9.80
N ARG A 559 -28.90 6.81 -9.38
CA ARG A 559 -30.07 5.92 -9.59
C ARG A 559 -30.25 4.89 -8.47
N ASN A 560 -31.50 4.58 -8.11
CA ASN A 560 -31.83 3.56 -7.10
C ASN A 560 -31.09 3.79 -5.76
N CYS A 561 -30.97 5.06 -5.35
CA CYS A 561 -30.38 5.46 -4.08
C CYS A 561 -31.50 5.76 -3.09
N PHE A 562 -31.48 5.08 -1.94
CA PHE A 562 -32.49 5.19 -0.90
C PHE A 562 -31.87 5.65 0.42
N THR A 563 -32.67 6.31 1.23
CA THR A 563 -32.31 6.81 2.56
C THR A 563 -33.09 6.07 3.66
N LYS A 564 -32.73 6.24 4.93
CA LYS A 564 -33.54 5.81 6.10
C LYS A 564 -35.02 6.21 6.01
N GLU A 565 -35.32 7.34 5.36
CA GLU A 565 -36.67 7.90 5.24
C GLU A 565 -37.43 7.39 3.99
N SER A 566 -36.76 6.68 3.08
CA SER A 566 -37.31 6.32 1.77
C SER A 566 -38.32 5.16 1.77
N GLY A 567 -38.45 4.41 2.87
CA GLY A 567 -39.38 3.28 2.94
C GLY A 567 -39.05 2.26 4.03
N GLY A 568 -39.88 1.22 4.15
CA GLY A 568 -39.63 0.12 5.08
C GLY A 568 -38.47 -0.77 4.62
N ALA A 569 -37.65 -1.27 5.55
CA ALA A 569 -36.45 -2.06 5.23
C ALA A 569 -36.71 -3.24 4.28
N GLY A 570 -37.87 -3.92 4.40
CA GLY A 570 -38.27 -5.02 3.51
C GLY A 570 -38.65 -4.58 2.09
N GLU A 571 -39.23 -3.40 1.93
CA GLU A 571 -39.58 -2.82 0.62
C GLU A 571 -38.32 -2.35 -0.11
N LEU A 572 -37.45 -1.60 0.59
CA LEU A 572 -36.15 -1.19 0.07
C LEU A 572 -35.27 -2.38 -0.31
N CYS A 573 -35.29 -3.46 0.46
CA CYS A 573 -34.63 -4.73 0.14
C CYS A 573 -35.09 -5.31 -1.20
N VAL A 574 -36.40 -5.30 -1.49
CA VAL A 574 -36.93 -5.77 -2.78
C VAL A 574 -36.47 -4.85 -3.93
N LEU A 575 -36.54 -3.53 -3.76
CA LEU A 575 -36.14 -2.56 -4.80
C LEU A 575 -34.65 -2.63 -5.14
N LEU A 576 -33.79 -2.80 -4.14
CA LEU A 576 -32.33 -2.90 -4.32
C LEU A 576 -31.92 -4.24 -4.96
N ASN A 577 -32.61 -5.35 -4.62
CA ASN A 577 -32.36 -6.65 -5.26
C ASN A 577 -32.97 -6.75 -6.67
N GLN A 578 -34.10 -6.10 -6.94
CA GLN A 578 -34.68 -6.05 -8.29
C GLN A 578 -33.75 -5.32 -9.27
N TRP A 579 -33.08 -4.25 -8.82
CA TRP A 579 -32.04 -3.58 -9.61
C TRP A 579 -30.87 -4.52 -9.91
N ILE A 580 -30.39 -5.30 -8.93
CA ILE A 580 -29.32 -6.30 -9.14
C ILE A 580 -29.73 -7.31 -10.23
N HIS A 581 -30.97 -7.79 -10.20
CA HIS A 581 -31.51 -8.72 -11.19
C HIS A 581 -31.59 -8.12 -12.62
N ASP A 582 -32.00 -6.85 -12.73
CA ASP A 582 -32.23 -6.20 -14.03
C ASP A 582 -30.96 -5.55 -14.62
N PHE A 583 -29.87 -5.47 -13.84
CA PHE A 583 -28.61 -4.86 -14.22
C PHE A 583 -27.81 -5.72 -15.22
N ASP A 584 -27.64 -5.23 -16.45
CA ASP A 584 -26.87 -5.94 -17.47
C ASP A 584 -25.37 -5.56 -17.41
N VAL A 585 -24.63 -6.28 -16.55
CA VAL A 585 -23.16 -6.22 -16.43
C VAL A 585 -22.47 -6.29 -17.81
N THR A 586 -23.03 -7.03 -18.78
CA THR A 586 -22.43 -7.20 -20.12
C THR A 586 -22.62 -6.00 -21.04
N LYS A 587 -23.48 -5.04 -20.66
CA LYS A 587 -23.74 -3.83 -21.41
C LYS A 587 -23.07 -2.60 -20.80
N GLU A 588 -23.04 -2.44 -19.49
CA GLU A 588 -22.93 -1.09 -18.91
C GLU A 588 -21.57 -0.74 -18.30
N TYR A 589 -20.82 -1.71 -17.78
CA TYR A 589 -19.55 -1.47 -17.06
C TYR A 589 -18.37 -2.16 -17.75
N HIS A 590 -17.16 -1.71 -17.40
CA HIS A 590 -15.95 -2.09 -18.13
C HIS A 590 -14.98 -2.96 -17.29
N THR A 591 -15.13 -2.97 -15.96
CA THR A 591 -14.12 -3.56 -15.06
C THR A 591 -14.63 -4.74 -14.22
N ILE A 592 -15.94 -4.88 -13.98
CA ILE A 592 -16.63 -6.03 -13.33
C ILE A 592 -16.56 -7.36 -14.14
N VAL A 593 -15.41 -7.72 -14.71
CA VAL A 593 -15.21 -8.98 -15.47
C VAL A 593 -13.89 -9.65 -15.07
N THR A 594 -13.84 -10.09 -13.82
CA THR A 594 -12.99 -11.22 -13.43
C THR A 594 -13.42 -12.49 -14.18
N PRO A 595 -12.56 -13.53 -14.33
CA PRO A 595 -12.94 -14.74 -15.06
C PRO A 595 -14.04 -15.61 -14.43
N GLY A 596 -14.58 -15.25 -13.26
CA GLY A 596 -15.63 -15.99 -12.55
C GLY A 596 -17.05 -15.47 -12.80
N GLY A 597 -17.22 -14.17 -13.08
CA GLY A 597 -18.53 -13.51 -13.06
C GLY A 597 -18.95 -13.16 -11.63
N ASP A 598 -18.34 -12.12 -11.07
CA ASP A 598 -18.60 -11.67 -9.71
C ASP A 598 -20.02 -11.08 -9.55
N GLU A 599 -20.77 -11.64 -8.61
CA GLU A 599 -22.14 -11.26 -8.29
C GLU A 599 -22.16 -10.05 -7.32
N PHE A 600 -23.10 -9.12 -7.50
CA PHE A 600 -23.38 -8.13 -6.46
C PHE A 600 -23.83 -8.84 -5.19
N GLN A 601 -23.37 -8.40 -4.02
CA GLN A 601 -23.91 -8.94 -2.78
C GLN A 601 -25.38 -8.55 -2.67
N PRO A 602 -26.31 -9.51 -2.48
CA PRO A 602 -27.72 -9.21 -2.35
C PRO A 602 -27.98 -8.45 -1.05
N TRP A 603 -29.08 -7.71 -1.03
CA TRP A 603 -29.55 -7.02 0.17
C TRP A 603 -30.42 -7.96 1.01
N VAL A 604 -30.29 -7.87 2.32
CA VAL A 604 -31.03 -8.68 3.30
C VAL A 604 -31.51 -7.80 4.45
N VAL A 605 -32.56 -8.25 5.15
CA VAL A 605 -33.08 -7.58 6.35
C VAL A 605 -32.75 -8.41 7.56
N GLU A 606 -31.68 -8.05 8.26
CA GLU A 606 -31.22 -8.73 9.47
C GLU A 606 -31.73 -7.97 10.70
N ASN A 607 -32.46 -8.66 11.60
CA ASN A 607 -33.04 -8.07 12.82
C ASN A 607 -33.90 -6.81 12.57
N GLY A 608 -34.56 -6.74 11.41
CA GLY A 608 -35.38 -5.59 10.97
C GLY A 608 -34.60 -4.46 10.30
N VAL A 609 -33.27 -4.56 10.19
CA VAL A 609 -32.40 -3.55 9.57
C VAL A 609 -31.90 -4.02 8.20
N LEU A 610 -32.07 -3.19 7.18
CA LEU A 610 -31.52 -3.43 5.84
C LEU A 610 -29.98 -3.40 5.88
N THR A 611 -29.34 -4.39 5.26
CA THR A 611 -27.89 -4.51 5.10
C THR A 611 -27.54 -5.24 3.79
N LEU A 612 -26.32 -5.06 3.30
CA LEU A 612 -25.72 -5.97 2.31
C LEU A 612 -25.40 -7.31 2.98
N GLN A 613 -25.69 -8.41 2.29
CA GLN A 613 -25.29 -9.75 2.74
C GLN A 613 -23.77 -9.85 2.72
N ARG A 614 -23.19 -10.26 3.84
CA ARG A 614 -21.73 -10.41 3.99
C ARG A 614 -21.34 -11.82 3.54
N LYS A 615 -20.33 -11.94 2.68
CA LYS A 615 -19.62 -13.22 2.47
C LYS A 615 -19.16 -13.78 3.84
N PRO A 616 -19.11 -15.11 4.01
CA PRO A 616 -18.46 -15.69 5.19
C PRO A 616 -17.02 -15.19 5.28
N VAL A 617 -16.70 -14.43 6.33
CA VAL A 617 -15.33 -13.95 6.57
C VAL A 617 -14.46 -15.18 6.80
N ILE A 618 -13.52 -15.43 5.89
CA ILE A 618 -12.43 -16.39 6.13
C ILE A 618 -11.47 -15.70 7.09
N THR A 619 -11.84 -15.68 8.38
CA THR A 619 -10.96 -15.19 9.45
C THR A 619 -9.64 -15.92 9.30
N PRO A 620 -8.52 -15.22 9.06
CA PRO A 620 -7.21 -15.85 9.06
C PRO A 620 -6.90 -16.21 10.51
N THR A 621 -7.45 -17.35 10.96
CA THR A 621 -6.96 -18.01 12.16
C THR A 621 -5.50 -18.26 11.89
N PRO A 622 -4.55 -17.62 12.60
CA PRO A 622 -3.15 -17.84 12.35
C PRO A 622 -2.93 -19.33 12.60
N THR A 623 -2.66 -20.06 11.53
CA THR A 623 -2.42 -21.49 11.63
C THR A 623 -1.13 -21.60 12.39
N LYS A 624 -1.25 -21.86 13.70
CA LYS A 624 -0.14 -22.28 14.54
C LYS A 624 0.27 -23.65 14.00
N THR A 625 1.04 -23.63 12.92
CA THR A 625 1.76 -24.78 12.37
C THR A 625 2.35 -25.48 13.58
N PRO A 626 1.92 -26.72 13.88
CA PRO A 626 2.26 -27.33 15.15
C PRO A 626 3.77 -27.45 15.22
N VAL A 627 4.39 -26.60 16.06
CA VAL A 627 5.83 -26.62 16.31
C VAL A 627 6.14 -28.05 16.70
N LYS A 628 6.85 -28.74 15.80
CA LYS A 628 7.04 -30.19 15.84
C LYS A 628 7.63 -30.51 17.20
N THR A 629 6.81 -31.06 18.09
CA THR A 629 7.05 -30.97 19.53
C THR A 629 8.08 -32.01 19.93
N LEU A 630 9.33 -31.70 19.62
CA LEU A 630 10.49 -32.46 20.01
C LEU A 630 10.56 -32.44 21.55
N PRO A 631 10.98 -33.55 22.18
CA PRO A 631 10.96 -33.67 23.63
C PRO A 631 11.86 -32.61 24.27
N PRO A 632 11.52 -32.12 25.48
CA PRO A 632 12.27 -31.05 26.12
C PRO A 632 13.74 -31.45 26.30
N THR A 633 14.64 -30.70 25.68
CA THR A 633 16.08 -30.87 25.83
C THR A 633 16.46 -30.66 27.30
N VAL A 634 16.87 -31.74 27.96
CA VAL A 634 17.33 -31.68 29.35
C VAL A 634 18.71 -31.02 29.38
N THR A 635 18.76 -29.72 29.65
CA THR A 635 20.00 -29.04 30.00
C THR A 635 20.61 -29.74 31.23
N PRO A 636 21.88 -30.18 31.18
CA PRO A 636 22.52 -30.86 32.31
C PRO A 636 22.76 -29.85 33.45
N LEU A 637 21.85 -29.81 34.42
CA LEU A 637 21.99 -29.00 35.61
C LEU A 637 23.16 -29.51 36.46
N VAL A 638 24.18 -28.68 36.63
CA VAL A 638 25.34 -28.99 37.50
C VAL A 638 24.83 -29.22 38.92
N THR A 639 25.03 -30.43 39.43
CA THR A 639 24.49 -30.85 40.73
C THR A 639 25.18 -30.12 41.88
N GLN A 640 24.47 -29.21 42.52
CA GLN A 640 24.82 -28.71 43.86
C GLN A 640 23.67 -28.98 44.82
N THR A 641 23.92 -29.88 45.77
CA THR A 641 22.95 -30.30 46.79
C THR A 641 22.92 -29.30 47.94
N PRO A 642 21.74 -28.76 48.30
CA PRO A 642 21.38 -28.73 49.73
C PRO A 642 19.95 -29.22 50.03
N THR A 643 19.88 -30.05 51.07
CA THR A 643 18.79 -30.32 52.04
C THR A 643 17.38 -29.77 51.78
N ARG A 644 16.39 -30.68 51.80
CA ARG A 644 14.94 -30.39 51.77
C ARG A 644 14.40 -29.89 53.13
N THR A 645 13.46 -28.94 53.07
CA THR A 645 12.42 -28.71 54.10
C THR A 645 11.06 -28.54 53.39
N PRO A 646 9.98 -29.25 53.78
CA PRO A 646 8.71 -29.24 53.05
C PRO A 646 7.69 -28.21 53.60
N VAL A 647 6.91 -27.59 52.70
CA VAL A 647 5.68 -26.83 53.01
C VAL A 647 4.59 -27.24 52.01
N ALA A 648 3.32 -27.12 52.40
CA ALA A 648 2.20 -27.87 51.82
C ALA A 648 1.66 -27.36 50.46
N SER A 649 0.98 -28.27 49.75
CA SER A 649 0.26 -28.03 48.50
C SER A 649 -1.18 -27.55 48.73
N LEU A 650 -1.66 -26.65 47.86
CA LEU A 650 -3.10 -26.46 47.60
C LEU A 650 -3.34 -26.46 46.08
N GLN A 651 -4.28 -27.30 45.63
CA GLN A 651 -4.73 -27.33 44.24
C GLN A 651 -5.81 -26.25 44.00
N SER A 652 -5.90 -25.75 42.76
CA SER A 652 -7.00 -24.89 42.32
C SER A 652 -7.68 -25.51 41.10
N THR A 653 -8.96 -25.83 41.25
CA THR A 653 -9.82 -26.37 40.18
C THR A 653 -10.66 -25.27 39.55
N ARG A 654 -10.72 -25.25 38.20
CA ARG A 654 -11.51 -24.28 37.44
C ARG A 654 -12.93 -24.78 37.20
N THR A 655 -13.92 -23.90 37.39
CA THR A 655 -15.34 -24.12 37.06
C THR A 655 -15.85 -22.94 36.21
N PRO A 656 -16.64 -23.15 35.15
CA PRO A 656 -17.06 -22.08 34.23
C PRO A 656 -18.18 -21.17 34.81
N PRO A 657 -18.35 -19.94 34.26
CA PRO A 657 -19.36 -18.98 34.72
C PRO A 657 -20.76 -19.27 34.18
N VAL A 658 -21.79 -18.76 34.88
CA VAL A 658 -23.21 -18.83 34.48
C VAL A 658 -23.82 -17.42 34.48
N THR A 659 -24.59 -17.11 33.44
CA THR A 659 -25.25 -15.82 33.19
C THR A 659 -26.52 -15.63 34.05
N GLN A 660 -26.74 -14.44 34.62
CA GLN A 660 -28.06 -13.96 35.05
C GLN A 660 -28.25 -12.46 34.75
N ALA A 661 -29.51 -12.02 34.70
CA ALA A 661 -29.95 -10.70 34.25
C ALA A 661 -30.45 -9.79 35.41
N PRO A 662 -30.50 -8.45 35.25
CA PRO A 662 -30.77 -7.53 36.35
C PRO A 662 -32.26 -7.30 36.65
N THR A 663 -32.58 -7.00 37.91
CA THR A 663 -33.90 -6.55 38.40
C THR A 663 -33.75 -5.22 39.19
N LYS A 664 -34.81 -4.42 39.35
CA LYS A 664 -34.75 -2.98 39.74
C LYS A 664 -35.42 -2.62 41.08
N THR A 665 -35.00 -1.48 41.66
CA THR A 665 -35.80 -0.55 42.54
C THR A 665 -36.09 -1.05 43.97
N PRO A 666 -36.28 -0.20 45.04
CA PRO A 666 -36.46 1.27 45.14
C PRO A 666 -35.41 2.05 45.98
N ALA A 667 -35.72 3.27 46.45
CA ALA A 667 -34.81 4.29 47.04
C ALA A 667 -35.41 5.06 48.26
N SER A 668 -34.76 6.16 48.71
CA SER A 668 -35.17 7.16 49.76
C SER A 668 -34.66 6.89 51.20
N SER A 669 -34.28 7.85 52.08
CA SER A 669 -33.87 9.28 51.99
C SER A 669 -33.47 9.84 53.40
N LYS A 670 -32.53 10.81 53.49
CA LYS A 670 -32.70 12.16 54.11
C LYS A 670 -31.40 13.00 54.20
N SER A 671 -31.53 14.31 54.45
CA SER A 671 -30.50 15.37 54.43
C SER A 671 -30.54 16.20 55.75
N PRO A 672 -29.62 17.16 56.04
CA PRO A 672 -29.77 18.56 55.55
C PRO A 672 -28.46 19.35 55.25
N ILE A 673 -28.61 20.62 54.83
CA ILE A 673 -27.56 21.64 54.52
C ILE A 673 -27.75 22.89 55.41
N PRO A 674 -26.75 23.80 55.58
CA PRO A 674 -26.75 25.07 54.80
C PRO A 674 -25.32 25.54 54.37
N SER A 675 -25.04 26.25 53.26
CA SER A 675 -25.66 27.37 52.52
C SER A 675 -25.44 28.79 53.08
N VAL A 676 -24.55 29.58 52.42
CA VAL A 676 -24.60 31.05 52.31
C VAL A 676 -24.07 31.49 50.93
N THR A 677 -24.60 32.57 50.36
CA THR A 677 -24.36 33.07 48.99
C THR A 677 -23.82 34.51 48.99
N LYS A 678 -23.04 34.94 47.96
CA LYS A 678 -23.04 36.33 47.44
C LYS A 678 -22.31 36.53 46.09
N LYS A 679 -22.64 37.64 45.41
CA LYS A 679 -22.19 38.15 44.09
C LYS A 679 -22.56 39.67 44.04
N PRO A 680 -22.15 40.46 43.01
CA PRO A 680 -20.82 40.95 42.62
C PRO A 680 -20.56 42.41 43.12
N VAL A 681 -19.50 43.12 42.66
CA VAL A 681 -19.52 44.49 42.05
C VAL A 681 -18.10 45.13 41.90
N GLN A 682 -17.84 45.64 40.68
CA GLN A 682 -16.97 46.73 40.13
C GLN A 682 -15.77 47.39 40.87
N SER A 683 -14.93 48.03 40.02
CA SER A 683 -14.04 49.20 40.24
C SER A 683 -12.67 48.99 40.90
N ALA A 684 -11.60 49.72 40.53
CA ALA A 684 -11.40 50.72 39.45
C ALA A 684 -9.92 50.82 39.02
N ALA A 685 -9.63 51.54 37.93
CA ALA A 685 -8.28 51.99 37.53
C ALA A 685 -8.10 53.50 37.77
N PRO A 686 -6.87 53.97 37.98
CA PRO A 686 -6.27 55.01 37.11
C PRO A 686 -4.81 54.68 36.73
N ALA A 687 -4.23 54.98 35.56
CA ALA A 687 -4.43 56.00 34.52
C ALA A 687 -3.68 57.35 34.72
N VAL A 688 -2.42 57.42 34.26
CA VAL A 688 -1.69 58.67 33.89
C VAL A 688 -0.68 58.38 32.74
N THR A 689 -0.50 59.35 31.83
CA THR A 689 0.49 59.45 30.73
C THR A 689 0.94 60.93 30.63
N PRO A 690 1.91 61.38 29.78
CA PRO A 690 2.98 60.73 28.98
C PRO A 690 4.37 61.47 29.08
N LYS A 691 5.28 61.26 28.09
CA LYS A 691 6.40 62.16 27.63
C LYS A 691 7.68 62.26 28.52
N GLN A 692 8.90 62.62 28.03
CA GLN A 692 9.44 62.95 26.68
C GLN A 692 10.98 62.74 26.56
N SER A 693 11.54 63.01 25.36
CA SER A 693 12.92 63.47 25.03
C SER A 693 14.06 62.43 24.82
N MET A 694 15.00 62.61 23.86
CA MET A 694 15.13 63.67 22.82
C MET A 694 15.89 63.23 21.53
N LEU A 695 15.82 64.09 20.50
CA LEU A 695 16.42 64.01 19.14
C LEU A 695 17.73 64.86 19.03
N PRO A 696 18.50 64.81 17.93
CA PRO A 696 18.35 65.76 16.78
C PRO A 696 18.49 65.08 15.39
N GLU A 697 17.77 65.39 14.31
CA GLU A 697 17.71 66.60 13.44
C GLU A 697 19.07 67.09 12.87
N LEU A 698 19.18 67.47 11.58
CA LEU A 698 18.41 68.51 10.86
C LEU A 698 17.93 68.16 9.41
N THR A 699 17.13 69.09 8.84
CA THR A 699 16.43 69.15 7.53
C THR A 699 17.26 69.89 6.43
N PRO A 700 16.77 70.49 5.28
CA PRO A 700 15.46 70.51 4.53
C PRO A 700 15.54 70.18 2.97
N VAL A 701 14.52 69.65 2.25
CA VAL A 701 13.40 70.29 1.43
C VAL A 701 13.87 70.96 0.08
N PRO A 702 13.11 71.16 -1.07
CA PRO A 702 11.66 70.97 -1.46
C PRO A 702 11.25 70.36 -2.87
N SER A 703 9.97 69.92 -3.01
CA SER A 703 9.04 70.02 -4.19
C SER A 703 9.37 69.29 -5.54
N VAL A 704 8.49 69.06 -6.56
CA VAL A 704 7.09 69.49 -6.90
C VAL A 704 6.29 68.34 -7.61
N SER A 705 5.00 68.57 -7.92
CA SER A 705 4.13 67.91 -8.94
C SER A 705 3.59 69.01 -9.91
N PRO A 706 2.84 68.79 -11.04
CA PRO A 706 1.92 67.66 -11.34
C PRO A 706 1.64 67.29 -12.86
N THR A 707 0.68 66.35 -13.06
CA THR A 707 -0.26 66.13 -14.20
C THR A 707 0.18 65.69 -15.63
N ALA A 708 -0.70 64.87 -16.24
CA ALA A 708 -1.13 64.82 -17.67
C ALA A 708 -0.39 63.95 -18.73
N ASP A 709 -0.80 62.67 -18.82
CA ASP A 709 -1.57 62.05 -19.95
C ASP A 709 -0.97 61.82 -21.38
N ILE A 710 -1.61 60.88 -22.10
CA ILE A 710 -1.64 60.54 -23.55
C ILE A 710 -0.42 59.82 -24.24
N THR A 711 -0.80 58.82 -25.06
CA THR A 711 -0.21 58.36 -26.37
C THR A 711 0.83 57.22 -26.48
N ASN A 712 0.30 56.00 -26.71
CA ASN A 712 0.60 55.03 -27.80
C ASN A 712 2.03 54.68 -28.32
N THR A 713 2.10 53.38 -28.72
CA THR A 713 2.90 52.73 -29.78
C THR A 713 4.37 52.32 -29.49
N PRO A 714 4.73 51.03 -29.68
CA PRO A 714 6.11 50.53 -29.58
C PRO A 714 6.84 50.39 -30.92
N VAL A 715 8.17 50.41 -30.88
CA VAL A 715 9.13 50.07 -31.95
C VAL A 715 10.29 49.31 -31.27
N SER A 716 10.80 48.13 -31.62
CA SER A 716 10.77 47.22 -32.79
C SER A 716 12.16 47.07 -33.44
N SER A 717 12.66 45.84 -33.49
CA SER A 717 13.61 45.29 -34.48
C SER A 717 13.61 43.76 -34.28
N ALA A 718 13.11 42.96 -35.23
CA ALA A 718 13.70 42.55 -36.52
C ALA A 718 14.83 41.50 -36.32
N SER A 719 14.92 40.41 -37.11
CA SER A 719 14.62 40.34 -38.55
C SER A 719 14.18 38.94 -39.06
N ALA A 720 13.06 38.92 -39.81
CA ALA A 720 12.81 38.25 -41.11
C ALA A 720 12.95 36.71 -41.28
N ARG A 721 12.40 36.03 -42.31
CA ARG A 721 11.71 36.44 -43.57
C ARG A 721 10.78 35.27 -44.01
N GLU A 722 9.45 35.38 -44.01
CA GLU A 722 8.52 35.99 -44.99
C GLU A 722 8.35 35.29 -46.37
N THR A 723 7.19 34.61 -46.49
CA THR A 723 6.09 34.64 -47.49
C THR A 723 6.25 35.32 -48.88
N PRO A 724 5.35 34.98 -49.84
CA PRO A 724 4.32 35.97 -50.21
C PRO A 724 2.89 35.39 -50.41
N SER A 725 1.92 36.29 -50.65
CA SER A 725 0.45 36.06 -50.70
C SER A 725 -0.17 36.85 -51.88
N GLN A 726 -1.38 36.49 -52.36
CA GLN A 726 -2.52 37.44 -52.54
C GLN A 726 -3.82 36.81 -53.14
N ASN A 727 -4.84 37.66 -53.30
CA ASN A 727 -6.25 37.35 -53.66
C ASN A 727 -6.52 37.46 -55.18
N GLY A 728 -7.68 37.00 -55.67
CA GLY A 728 -8.15 37.36 -57.02
C GLY A 728 -9.41 36.63 -57.52
N LEU A 729 -10.42 37.42 -57.92
CA LEU A 729 -11.80 37.07 -58.31
C LEU A 729 -11.96 36.50 -59.75
N GLU A 730 -13.14 35.92 -60.01
CA GLU A 730 -13.86 35.86 -61.31
C GLU A 730 -13.64 34.71 -62.34
N THR A 731 -14.33 34.79 -63.49
CA THR A 731 -15.08 33.66 -64.10
C THR A 731 -14.86 33.52 -65.65
N VAL A 732 -15.76 32.81 -66.37
CA VAL A 732 -15.87 32.69 -67.87
C VAL A 732 -14.91 31.64 -68.47
N ASP A 733 -15.33 30.36 -68.66
CA ASP A 733 -16.01 29.76 -69.86
C ASP A 733 -15.00 28.99 -70.78
N GLN A 734 -15.34 28.13 -71.76
CA GLN A 734 -16.61 27.59 -72.29
C GLN A 734 -16.38 26.22 -73.01
N ASN A 735 -17.43 25.39 -73.13
CA ASN A 735 -17.63 24.33 -74.16
C ASN A 735 -16.64 23.12 -74.19
N THR A 736 -16.93 21.96 -74.79
CA THR A 736 -17.82 21.62 -75.94
C THR A 736 -18.69 20.37 -75.71
N ALA A 737 -19.79 20.24 -76.45
CA ALA A 737 -20.71 19.08 -76.48
C ALA A 737 -20.35 18.08 -77.62
N LYS A 738 -21.09 17.03 -78.04
CA LYS A 738 -22.48 16.57 -77.80
C LYS A 738 -22.66 15.11 -78.30
N ASN A 739 -23.54 14.32 -77.68
CA ASN A 739 -24.48 13.29 -78.25
C ASN A 739 -24.84 12.25 -77.15
N GLN A 740 -26.10 11.92 -76.81
CA GLN A 740 -27.33 11.57 -77.58
C GLN A 740 -27.30 10.14 -78.16
N ASN A 741 -28.31 9.27 -78.03
CA ASN A 741 -29.68 9.29 -77.45
C ASN A 741 -30.09 7.82 -77.09
N THR A 742 -31.15 7.43 -76.34
CA THR A 742 -32.28 8.07 -75.61
C THR A 742 -32.85 7.09 -74.56
N GLY A 743 -33.69 7.52 -73.60
CA GLY A 743 -34.50 6.62 -72.76
C GLY A 743 -35.32 7.30 -71.64
N LYS A 744 -36.65 7.34 -71.75
CA LYS A 744 -37.64 7.91 -70.79
C LYS A 744 -38.16 6.81 -69.84
N VAL A 745 -38.48 6.99 -68.55
CA VAL A 745 -38.33 8.09 -67.55
C VAL A 745 -37.89 7.43 -66.20
N THR A 746 -37.97 7.92 -64.93
CA THR A 746 -38.62 9.04 -64.19
C THR A 746 -37.75 9.39 -62.94
N PRO A 747 -38.01 10.43 -62.12
CA PRO A 747 -36.97 11.01 -61.26
C PRO A 747 -36.90 10.49 -59.80
N SER A 748 -35.70 10.49 -59.22
CA SER A 748 -35.50 10.59 -57.77
C SER A 748 -34.20 11.33 -57.41
N ASN A 749 -34.24 12.16 -56.35
CA ASN A 749 -33.08 12.91 -55.85
C ASN A 749 -32.22 12.04 -54.92
N GLY A 750 -30.89 12.04 -55.10
CA GLY A 750 -29.96 11.21 -54.30
C GLY A 750 -28.67 11.93 -53.88
N ARG A 751 -28.42 12.02 -52.56
CA ARG A 751 -27.18 12.61 -52.01
C ARG A 751 -25.97 11.67 -52.20
N LYS A 752 -24.80 12.22 -52.56
CA LYS A 752 -23.51 11.51 -52.44
C LYS A 752 -23.25 11.15 -50.96
N GLY A 753 -23.17 9.86 -50.65
CA GLY A 753 -22.87 9.34 -49.31
C GLY A 753 -21.36 9.22 -49.02
N LEU A 754 -21.00 8.96 -47.76
CA LEU A 754 -19.60 8.76 -47.34
C LEU A 754 -19.06 7.40 -47.81
N MET A 755 -17.81 7.37 -48.27
CA MET A 755 -17.09 6.17 -48.72
C MET A 755 -17.01 5.09 -47.63
N ALA A 756 -17.22 3.82 -48.00
CA ALA A 756 -17.05 2.68 -47.11
C ALA A 756 -15.60 2.58 -46.59
N PRO A 757 -15.38 2.28 -45.30
CA PRO A 757 -14.02 2.24 -44.75
C PRO A 757 -13.27 0.98 -45.15
N VAL A 758 -11.99 1.15 -45.50
CA VAL A 758 -11.01 0.08 -45.64
C VAL A 758 -10.26 -0.05 -44.31
N PHE A 759 -10.08 -1.29 -43.85
CA PHE A 759 -9.43 -1.61 -42.57
C PHE A 759 -8.65 -2.93 -42.66
N THR A 760 -7.66 -3.14 -41.79
CA THR A 760 -7.01 -4.44 -41.58
C THR A 760 -7.22 -5.02 -40.18
N LEU A 761 -6.97 -6.32 -40.05
CA LEU A 761 -7.04 -7.10 -38.81
C LEU A 761 -5.67 -7.69 -38.50
N LYS A 762 -5.16 -7.51 -37.28
CA LYS A 762 -3.90 -8.13 -36.81
C LYS A 762 -4.11 -8.74 -35.43
N ASN A 763 -3.69 -9.99 -35.24
CA ASN A 763 -3.55 -10.56 -33.90
C ASN A 763 -2.33 -9.94 -33.23
N ARG A 764 -2.50 -9.49 -31.99
CA ARG A 764 -1.46 -8.89 -31.15
C ARG A 764 -1.59 -9.39 -29.72
N GLN A 765 -0.58 -9.08 -28.92
CA GLN A 765 -0.48 -9.42 -27.51
C GLN A 765 0.12 -8.19 -26.79
N ASN A 766 -0.29 -7.91 -25.55
CA ASN A 766 0.31 -6.84 -24.74
C ASN A 766 1.39 -7.39 -23.79
N SER A 767 2.00 -6.49 -23.01
CA SER A 767 2.98 -6.83 -21.96
C SER A 767 2.43 -7.82 -20.93
N ARG A 768 1.15 -7.68 -20.52
CA ARG A 768 0.42 -8.64 -19.66
C ARG A 768 0.10 -9.99 -20.33
N LYS A 769 0.71 -10.32 -21.48
CA LYS A 769 0.46 -11.53 -22.30
C LYS A 769 -1.00 -11.69 -22.79
N GLN A 770 -1.90 -10.71 -22.59
CA GLN A 770 -3.29 -10.76 -23.03
C GLN A 770 -3.38 -10.61 -24.56
N LYS A 771 -4.15 -11.48 -25.21
CA LYS A 771 -4.29 -11.50 -26.68
C LYS A 771 -5.42 -10.58 -27.14
N TYR A 772 -5.23 -9.89 -28.26
CA TYR A 772 -6.24 -9.01 -28.85
C TYR A 772 -6.22 -8.99 -30.38
N VAL A 773 -7.38 -8.69 -30.98
CA VAL A 773 -7.49 -8.31 -32.40
C VAL A 773 -7.39 -6.79 -32.49
N GLN A 774 -6.40 -6.30 -33.23
CA GLN A 774 -6.30 -4.91 -33.64
C GLN A 774 -7.04 -4.71 -34.97
N VAL A 775 -7.97 -3.77 -34.99
CA VAL A 775 -8.66 -3.24 -36.17
C VAL A 775 -8.06 -1.88 -36.49
N THR A 776 -7.32 -1.77 -37.60
CA THR A 776 -6.73 -0.48 -38.04
C THR A 776 -7.46 0.03 -39.28
N LEU A 777 -7.92 1.28 -39.24
CA LEU A 777 -8.58 1.97 -40.36
C LEU A 777 -7.53 2.57 -41.31
N GLU A 778 -7.64 2.26 -42.60
CA GLU A 778 -6.64 2.58 -43.62
C GLU A 778 -7.12 3.67 -44.60
N LYS A 779 -8.41 3.65 -44.96
CA LYS A 779 -9.08 4.68 -45.77
C LYS A 779 -10.51 4.87 -45.28
N TYR A 780 -10.92 6.09 -44.95
CA TYR A 780 -12.24 6.41 -44.41
C TYR A 780 -12.59 7.89 -44.62
N GLN A 781 -13.86 8.26 -44.42
CA GLN A 781 -14.35 9.66 -44.54
C GLN A 781 -15.23 10.13 -43.37
N GLY A 782 -15.70 9.23 -42.50
CA GLY A 782 -16.34 9.63 -41.24
C GLY A 782 -15.33 10.11 -40.20
N THR A 783 -15.80 10.89 -39.23
CA THR A 783 -15.02 11.32 -38.05
C THR A 783 -15.19 10.39 -36.85
N TYR A 784 -16.20 9.52 -36.90
CA TYR A 784 -16.50 8.48 -35.91
C TYR A 784 -16.61 7.09 -36.58
N VAL A 785 -16.39 6.02 -35.83
CA VAL A 785 -16.48 4.62 -36.29
C VAL A 785 -17.63 3.87 -35.61
N GLU A 786 -18.19 2.88 -36.30
CA GLU A 786 -19.03 1.82 -35.71
C GLU A 786 -18.53 0.46 -36.23
N ILE A 787 -18.21 -0.45 -35.31
CA ILE A 787 -17.73 -1.80 -35.62
C ILE A 787 -18.81 -2.82 -35.27
N ARG A 788 -18.97 -3.84 -36.10
CA ARG A 788 -19.83 -5.00 -35.85
C ARG A 788 -19.03 -6.29 -36.01
N ALA A 789 -19.20 -7.22 -35.07
CA ALA A 789 -18.52 -8.52 -35.08
C ALA A 789 -19.51 -9.68 -35.00
N LYS A 790 -19.05 -10.88 -35.38
CA LYS A 790 -19.71 -12.16 -35.12
C LYS A 790 -18.73 -13.34 -35.11
N LEU A 791 -19.12 -14.45 -34.50
CA LEU A 791 -18.51 -15.76 -34.74
C LEU A 791 -19.14 -16.45 -35.97
N LYS A 792 -18.54 -17.56 -36.43
CA LYS A 792 -19.14 -18.42 -37.47
C LYS A 792 -20.52 -18.91 -37.00
N GLY A 793 -21.55 -18.75 -37.84
CA GLY A 793 -22.94 -19.16 -37.55
C GLY A 793 -23.80 -18.14 -36.78
N GLN A 794 -23.21 -17.13 -36.14
CA GLN A 794 -23.96 -16.16 -35.34
C GLN A 794 -24.43 -14.92 -36.13
N LYS A 795 -25.37 -14.16 -35.54
CA LYS A 795 -25.79 -12.83 -36.02
C LYS A 795 -24.70 -11.78 -35.72
N TYR A 796 -24.77 -10.63 -36.41
CA TYR A 796 -23.84 -9.51 -36.19
C TYR A 796 -24.24 -8.67 -34.98
N VAL A 797 -23.38 -8.63 -33.97
CA VAL A 797 -23.51 -7.74 -32.81
C VAL A 797 -22.75 -6.44 -33.10
N ARG A 798 -23.28 -5.29 -32.66
CA ARG A 798 -22.55 -4.01 -32.68
C ARG A 798 -21.64 -3.94 -31.47
N MET A 799 -20.35 -3.71 -31.69
CA MET A 799 -19.40 -3.49 -30.60
C MET A 799 -19.68 -2.12 -29.97
N LYS A 800 -19.84 -2.06 -28.65
CA LYS A 800 -19.62 -0.82 -27.89
C LYS A 800 -18.13 -0.47 -27.91
N LEU A 801 -17.79 0.81 -27.75
CA LEU A 801 -16.44 1.36 -27.68
C LEU A 801 -16.49 2.54 -26.71
N LYS A 802 -15.56 2.62 -25.74
CA LYS A 802 -15.42 3.78 -24.81
C LYS A 802 -15.36 5.10 -25.59
N GLU A 803 -14.59 5.15 -26.66
CA GLU A 803 -14.60 6.25 -27.63
C GLU A 803 -14.90 5.76 -29.05
N ASN A 804 -15.66 6.54 -29.82
CA ASN A 804 -16.03 6.27 -31.22
C ASN A 804 -15.32 7.23 -32.20
N ARG A 805 -14.77 8.36 -31.72
CA ARG A 805 -14.13 9.42 -32.52
C ARG A 805 -12.74 9.00 -32.98
N ILE A 806 -12.57 8.88 -34.30
CA ILE A 806 -11.40 8.20 -34.91
C ILE A 806 -10.07 8.91 -34.59
N LYS A 807 -10.09 10.23 -34.37
CA LYS A 807 -8.90 11.02 -33.95
C LYS A 807 -8.33 10.53 -32.60
N LYS A 808 -9.17 10.42 -31.57
CA LYS A 808 -8.77 9.92 -30.23
C LYS A 808 -8.36 8.44 -30.28
N LEU A 809 -8.97 7.65 -31.18
CA LEU A 809 -8.61 6.24 -31.40
C LEU A 809 -7.31 6.04 -32.21
N HIS A 810 -6.69 7.11 -32.74
CA HIS A 810 -5.56 7.04 -33.68
C HIS A 810 -5.78 6.03 -34.84
N GLY A 811 -7.03 5.87 -35.28
CA GLY A 811 -7.43 4.87 -36.28
C GLY A 811 -7.27 3.39 -35.87
N CYS A 812 -6.89 3.07 -34.62
CA CYS A 812 -6.52 1.72 -34.18
C CYS A 812 -7.34 1.25 -32.97
N ILE A 813 -8.33 0.40 -33.22
CA ILE A 813 -9.24 -0.15 -32.21
C ILE A 813 -8.74 -1.55 -31.78
N LYS A 814 -8.80 -1.87 -30.49
CA LYS A 814 -8.30 -3.15 -29.93
C LYS A 814 -9.46 -3.91 -29.27
N PHE A 815 -9.57 -5.21 -29.55
CA PHE A 815 -10.55 -6.11 -28.92
C PHE A 815 -9.83 -7.30 -28.26
N ARG A 816 -9.79 -7.34 -26.92
CA ARG A 816 -9.25 -8.46 -26.12
C ARG A 816 -10.04 -9.75 -26.44
N TYR A 817 -9.38 -10.91 -26.42
CA TYR A 817 -10.07 -12.21 -26.52
C TYR A 817 -9.42 -13.28 -25.63
N THR A 818 -10.27 -14.13 -25.06
CA THR A 818 -9.88 -15.31 -24.26
C THR A 818 -9.84 -16.59 -25.11
N VAL A 819 -10.77 -16.74 -26.06
CA VAL A 819 -10.90 -17.95 -26.88
C VAL A 819 -9.89 -17.98 -28.04
N SER A 820 -8.98 -18.95 -28.01
CA SER A 820 -8.07 -19.25 -29.13
C SER A 820 -8.77 -20.07 -30.24
N GLY A 821 -8.20 -20.08 -31.45
CA GLY A 821 -8.62 -20.93 -32.55
C GLY A 821 -9.96 -20.62 -33.24
N LYS A 822 -10.85 -19.82 -32.63
CA LYS A 822 -12.14 -19.39 -33.22
C LYS A 822 -11.92 -18.36 -34.34
N ARG A 823 -12.87 -18.24 -35.27
CA ARG A 823 -12.81 -17.24 -36.37
C ARG A 823 -13.86 -16.15 -36.15
N ILE A 824 -13.40 -14.91 -35.98
CA ILE A 824 -14.23 -13.71 -35.78
C ILE A 824 -14.32 -12.95 -37.11
N TYR A 825 -15.52 -12.51 -37.47
CA TYR A 825 -15.81 -11.76 -38.70
C TYR A 825 -16.21 -10.33 -38.35
N PHE A 826 -15.55 -9.35 -38.96
CA PHE A 826 -15.75 -7.92 -38.71
C PHE A 826 -16.37 -7.23 -39.93
N LYS A 827 -17.24 -6.25 -39.65
CA LYS A 827 -17.71 -5.21 -40.58
C LYS A 827 -17.59 -3.85 -39.88
N VAL A 828 -17.23 -2.82 -40.64
CA VAL A 828 -16.98 -1.47 -40.13
C VAL A 828 -17.77 -0.47 -40.96
N ARG A 829 -18.34 0.55 -40.34
CA ARG A 829 -18.79 1.77 -41.02
C ARG A 829 -18.26 2.99 -40.28
N THR A 830 -18.15 4.13 -40.95
CA THR A 830 -17.82 5.40 -40.30
C THR A 830 -18.99 6.37 -40.43
N TYR A 831 -19.03 7.41 -39.60
CA TYR A 831 -20.06 8.43 -39.69
C TYR A 831 -19.52 9.83 -39.36
N GLN A 832 -20.24 10.84 -39.83
CA GLN A 832 -20.10 12.23 -39.36
C GLN A 832 -21.38 12.62 -38.63
N ILE A 833 -21.27 13.50 -37.63
CA ILE A 833 -22.43 14.16 -37.02
C ILE A 833 -22.59 15.51 -37.72
N ARG A 834 -23.75 15.80 -38.32
CA ARG A 834 -24.07 17.11 -38.90
C ARG A 834 -25.48 17.52 -38.44
N LYS A 835 -25.60 18.69 -37.81
CA LYS A 835 -26.84 19.18 -37.18
C LYS A 835 -27.52 18.08 -36.33
N GLY A 836 -26.78 17.51 -35.37
CA GLY A 836 -27.19 16.40 -34.50
C GLY A 836 -27.31 15.02 -35.15
N LYS A 837 -27.51 14.93 -36.48
CA LYS A 837 -27.83 13.66 -37.16
C LYS A 837 -26.57 12.92 -37.65
N LYS A 838 -26.54 11.59 -37.44
CA LYS A 838 -25.44 10.71 -37.87
C LYS A 838 -25.58 10.35 -39.35
N ILE A 839 -24.70 10.93 -40.18
CA ILE A 839 -24.57 10.57 -41.60
C ILE A 839 -23.54 9.43 -41.69
N TYR A 840 -24.02 8.22 -41.98
CA TYR A 840 -23.19 7.03 -42.08
C TYR A 840 -22.59 6.85 -43.49
N SER A 841 -21.43 6.19 -43.54
CA SER A 841 -20.90 5.58 -44.75
C SER A 841 -21.63 4.30 -45.11
N ALA A 842 -21.43 3.85 -46.34
CA ALA A 842 -21.63 2.44 -46.68
C ALA A 842 -20.79 1.54 -45.74
N VAL A 843 -21.23 0.30 -45.54
CA VAL A 843 -20.54 -0.68 -44.69
C VAL A 843 -19.39 -1.31 -45.47
N SER A 844 -18.26 -1.54 -44.80
CA SER A 844 -17.10 -2.22 -45.36
C SER A 844 -17.41 -3.62 -45.90
N ALA A 845 -16.55 -4.11 -46.78
CA ALA A 845 -16.40 -5.54 -47.00
C ALA A 845 -16.18 -6.28 -45.66
N GLN A 846 -16.63 -7.54 -45.59
CA GLN A 846 -16.39 -8.40 -44.43
C GLN A 846 -14.94 -8.88 -44.44
N LYS A 847 -14.18 -8.63 -43.38
CA LYS A 847 -12.89 -9.30 -43.13
C LYS A 847 -13.01 -10.24 -41.93
N SER A 848 -12.11 -11.20 -41.78
CA SER A 848 -12.12 -12.13 -40.65
C SER A 848 -10.71 -12.50 -40.21
N ILE A 849 -10.58 -12.93 -38.96
CA ILE A 849 -9.31 -13.39 -38.37
C ILE A 849 -9.56 -14.61 -37.49
N LYS A 850 -8.62 -15.57 -37.49
CA LYS A 850 -8.60 -16.68 -36.54
C LYS A 850 -7.82 -16.23 -35.31
N THR A 851 -8.38 -16.37 -34.11
CA THR A 851 -7.69 -16.07 -32.86
C THR A 851 -6.52 -17.03 -32.64
N LYS A 852 -5.43 -16.54 -32.04
CA LYS A 852 -4.19 -17.29 -31.77
C LYS A 852 -4.09 -17.71 -30.30
#